data_AF-A0A3M7NMD3-F1
#
_entry.id   AF-A0A3M7NMD3-F1
#
_cell.length_a   1.000
_cell.length_b   1.000
_cell.length_c   1.000
_cell.angle_alpha   90.00
_cell.angle_beta   90.00
_cell.angle_gamma   90.00
#
_symmetry.space_group_name_H-M   'P 1'
#
loop_
_entity.id
_entity.type
_entity.pdbx_description
1 polymer ?
#
loop_
_entity_poly.entity_id
_entity_poly.type
_entity_poly.pdbx_seq_one_letter_code
_entity_poly.pdbx_strand_id
1 'polypeptide(L)'
;MQPLYDGDWWAARSQASQQPPTNSATAIPSDFGSLQTIQHKGISRSVQQAHSESLQLLTDGQEEALIQHVNDLSDRGLPPTPQFVRNLVFEIVKKQPGKNWVTTFCKRHRSRIKSLYLRAIDQTRHIADNSAYFEHFYATLKQKVEKYHIKPHNVYNFDEKGFLLGLCHSAKRIVGIQQLKSKKIIGASQDGSREFISLLACICADGTAIPLALIYQGTSGDLQDTWLEDFDHSSDHAYFAASEKGWTNEDLGMKWLEIFDRHTKDKAGNSRRLLLVDGHSSHVNLRFIDYCDRNRILLVVLPPHSTHRLQPLDVGIFSPLAHAYSQEIDQLIQSSCGFSRLTKRSFWRLFAAAWERSVTVSNIKSAFSGPGIVPLEPEKVLRSVKTKTPSPATSDNDSKRKKTPGSVRGVRRLAKEIHKEHVIHTANVEAIIRACGKLAIENEVLRHANSGLRTALVEEEKKRKRGKGMGLFDKDRPGEAQFFSPAKVAAVRQRAQEMEIASQLQKAIAEERKMQKAREREEKAQEKAEKAQERAARRQAKLAERELATVLCKKHDSDQFTIGFDLSAIPEAAQFVARENELAEMHRLLHGHKSRSAVVLHGLGGIGKTQLAIEYARRHKEKYTAVFWLNANDEDSLKSSFRNIAEHVVEEQKGKSSTSVLASIDLDGNLDQVVAAVKTWLNLRRNTRWLMIYDNYDNPRTPGNLDWHKLVRVVTSHVQKLPNIHEGLEILSNTSKRENIENDRDAIALVKKLDGLPLALSAAGAYLEHVTTSFSDYLRLYEASWLKLQMMSPQLSSYEDRSLCTTWQITFDRIKQQNAASAKLLELWAYFDRQDVWFELVRHTNSVDDEWIQKLTEDELNFNEAVGLLCSFGLVDIDRSVQQQFRSGGYNVHSCVHSWTVFVLNKEWDEGLARLALTCVVSEVPGTSEKNWWLIQRRLLQHVRRQDVLIVDGKVDINGLDWAFHNLGDLYADQGKLAEAEKMYIRALQGYEEALGPDHPSTLDTVNNLGSLYADQGKLAEAEKMYIRALQGYEHVLGPELVSSYIPALNTMSNYGDLFSQTDRKDMARTMYTRALSGYTAVHGASSDICKDLEGRLQTLQLATAETCDDASIDDKAREAEVTFAKNSTQGNNGPIESI
;
A
#
# COMPACT_ATOMS: atom_id res chain seq x y z
N MET A 1 78.62 -11.94 34.57
CA MET A 1 79.02 -10.74 33.80
C MET A 1 78.31 -10.80 32.45
N GLN A 2 77.53 -9.76 32.12
CA GLN A 2 77.21 -9.35 30.74
C GLN A 2 78.53 -9.16 29.92
N PRO A 3 78.56 -8.98 28.57
CA PRO A 3 77.49 -8.42 27.70
C PRO A 3 77.42 -8.94 26.22
N LEU A 4 76.52 -8.31 25.45
CA LEU A 4 76.59 -7.87 24.02
C LEU A 4 76.37 -8.84 22.84
N TYR A 5 75.28 -8.54 22.09
CA TYR A 5 75.15 -8.19 20.66
C TYR A 5 75.61 -9.12 19.50
N ASP A 6 74.81 -8.99 18.43
CA ASP A 6 75.00 -9.32 17.01
C ASP A 6 74.81 -10.76 16.52
N GLY A 7 73.72 -10.95 15.75
CA GLY A 7 73.78 -10.73 14.29
C GLY A 7 74.46 -11.82 13.46
N ASP A 8 73.67 -12.37 12.53
CA ASP A 8 74.03 -13.26 11.42
C ASP A 8 74.44 -14.70 11.72
N TRP A 9 73.53 -15.65 11.45
CA TRP A 9 73.89 -16.98 10.92
C TRP A 9 72.77 -17.54 10.03
N TRP A 10 72.96 -17.48 8.71
CA TRP A 10 72.75 -18.65 7.86
C TRP A 10 74.06 -19.44 7.82
N ALA A 11 73.96 -20.76 7.93
CA ALA A 11 74.76 -21.79 7.23
C ALA A 11 75.39 -22.87 8.12
N ALA A 12 74.98 -24.11 7.85
CA ALA A 12 75.81 -25.31 7.65
C ALA A 12 74.83 -26.45 7.29
N ARG A 13 75.04 -27.35 6.32
CA ARG A 13 76.21 -27.77 5.54
C ARG A 13 75.66 -28.68 4.40
N SER A 14 75.99 -28.42 3.12
CA SER A 14 76.95 -29.18 2.26
C SER A 14 76.52 -30.63 1.94
N GLN A 15 76.60 -31.20 0.73
CA GLN A 15 77.35 -30.94 -0.52
C GLN A 15 76.81 -31.97 -1.55
N ALA A 16 76.92 -31.88 -2.88
CA ALA A 16 78.00 -31.36 -3.72
C ALA A 16 77.57 -31.08 -5.18
N SER A 17 78.40 -30.27 -5.86
CA SER A 17 78.84 -30.31 -7.28
C SER A 17 77.79 -30.02 -8.39
N GLN A 18 77.99 -29.21 -9.43
CA GLN A 18 79.16 -28.56 -10.04
C GLN A 18 78.65 -27.40 -10.97
N GLN A 19 79.41 -26.30 -11.05
CA GLN A 19 79.21 -25.06 -11.85
C GLN A 19 79.58 -25.24 -13.37
N PRO A 20 79.71 -24.17 -14.21
CA PRO A 20 78.83 -23.08 -14.71
C PRO A 20 78.95 -23.05 -16.29
N PRO A 21 78.92 -21.95 -17.11
CA PRO A 21 78.63 -20.51 -16.93
C PRO A 21 77.85 -19.79 -18.10
N THR A 22 77.61 -18.48 -17.90
CA THR A 22 77.66 -17.35 -18.87
C THR A 22 76.78 -17.32 -20.14
N ASN A 23 75.91 -16.30 -20.28
CA ASN A 23 76.26 -15.10 -21.06
C ASN A 23 75.16 -14.01 -21.06
N SER A 24 75.67 -12.78 -20.98
CA SER A 24 75.04 -11.47 -21.13
C SER A 24 74.72 -11.08 -22.58
N ALA A 25 73.71 -10.22 -22.75
CA ALA A 25 73.48 -9.22 -23.82
C ALA A 25 73.40 -9.78 -25.28
N THR A 26 72.56 -9.32 -26.22
CA THR A 26 72.13 -7.96 -26.55
C THR A 26 70.98 -8.07 -27.58
N ALA A 27 70.06 -7.10 -27.53
CA ALA A 27 69.10 -6.60 -28.52
C ALA A 27 68.89 -7.23 -29.93
N ILE A 28 67.58 -7.49 -30.22
CA ILE A 28 66.74 -7.17 -31.42
C ILE A 28 66.98 -7.98 -32.73
N PRO A 29 65.95 -8.67 -33.29
CA PRO A 29 65.11 -8.14 -34.40
C PRO A 29 63.60 -8.52 -34.31
N SER A 30 62.64 -7.60 -34.53
CA SER A 30 61.97 -7.25 -35.79
C SER A 30 61.42 -8.44 -36.63
N ASP A 31 60.09 -8.40 -36.83
CA ASP A 31 59.22 -9.32 -37.58
C ASP A 31 59.71 -9.74 -38.98
N PHE A 32 59.50 -11.01 -39.36
CA PHE A 32 58.44 -11.44 -40.32
C PHE A 32 58.63 -12.92 -40.74
N GLY A 33 57.56 -13.71 -40.57
CA GLY A 33 57.03 -14.65 -41.57
C GLY A 33 57.76 -15.97 -41.87
N SER A 34 57.28 -17.07 -41.26
CA SER A 34 57.08 -18.34 -41.99
C SER A 34 56.09 -19.26 -41.25
N LEU A 35 54.93 -19.51 -41.87
CA LEU A 35 53.97 -20.54 -41.47
C LEU A 35 54.60 -21.94 -41.61
N GLN A 36 54.70 -22.70 -40.53
CA GLN A 36 54.93 -24.14 -40.59
C GLN A 36 53.65 -24.91 -40.26
N THR A 37 53.20 -25.71 -41.21
CA THR A 37 52.09 -26.68 -41.13
C THR A 37 52.64 -28.05 -40.77
N ILE A 38 51.97 -28.81 -39.88
CA ILE A 38 52.33 -30.20 -39.56
C ILE A 38 51.21 -31.13 -40.10
N GLN A 39 51.59 -32.19 -40.80
CA GLN A 39 50.67 -33.22 -41.30
C GLN A 39 50.63 -34.43 -40.35
N HIS A 40 49.41 -34.86 -39.99
CA HIS A 40 49.20 -36.19 -39.42
C HIS A 40 47.85 -36.75 -39.88
N LYS A 41 47.85 -37.95 -40.47
CA LYS A 41 46.68 -38.65 -41.07
C LYS A 41 45.96 -37.90 -42.20
N GLY A 42 46.70 -37.38 -43.17
CA GLY A 42 46.14 -36.97 -44.47
C GLY A 42 45.33 -35.66 -44.51
N ILE A 43 45.28 -34.88 -43.43
CA ILE A 43 44.66 -33.55 -43.41
C ILE A 43 45.69 -32.54 -42.90
N SER A 44 46.03 -31.53 -43.70
CA SER A 44 46.90 -30.42 -43.29
C SER A 44 46.13 -29.48 -42.35
N ARG A 45 46.62 -29.25 -41.12
CA ARG A 45 46.00 -28.34 -40.14
C ARG A 45 47.03 -27.39 -39.51
N SER A 46 46.57 -26.23 -39.04
CA SER A 46 47.45 -25.21 -38.44
C SER A 46 47.84 -25.59 -37.00
N VAL A 47 49.06 -25.19 -36.57
CA VAL A 47 49.58 -25.42 -35.21
C VAL A 47 48.65 -24.85 -34.12
N GLN A 48 47.87 -23.81 -34.45
CA GLN A 48 46.87 -23.24 -33.54
C GLN A 48 45.66 -24.16 -33.28
N GLN A 49 45.27 -25.00 -34.23
CA GLN A 49 44.20 -25.99 -34.03
C GLN A 49 44.66 -27.16 -33.17
N ALA A 50 45.86 -27.68 -33.39
CA ALA A 50 46.42 -28.77 -32.59
C ALA A 50 46.69 -28.37 -31.12
N HIS A 51 47.06 -27.11 -30.87
CA HIS A 51 47.30 -26.59 -29.52
C HIS A 51 46.00 -26.26 -28.75
N SER A 52 44.87 -26.10 -29.45
CA SER A 52 43.54 -25.90 -28.87
C SER A 52 42.92 -27.21 -28.36
N GLU A 53 43.15 -28.32 -29.08
CA GLU A 53 42.60 -29.64 -28.77
C GLU A 53 43.34 -30.32 -27.58
N SER A 54 44.63 -30.07 -27.36
CA SER A 54 45.37 -30.65 -26.22
C SER A 54 45.00 -30.06 -24.84
N LEU A 55 44.15 -29.04 -24.79
CA LEU A 55 43.66 -28.35 -23.58
C LEU A 55 42.17 -28.61 -23.29
N GLN A 56 41.52 -29.52 -24.02
CA GLN A 56 40.16 -29.98 -23.73
C GLN A 56 40.24 -31.12 -22.69
N LEU A 57 39.78 -30.85 -21.45
CA LEU A 57 39.72 -31.86 -20.38
C LEU A 57 38.44 -32.71 -20.46
N LEU A 58 37.42 -32.21 -21.17
CA LEU A 58 36.09 -32.78 -21.31
C LEU A 58 35.82 -33.05 -22.78
N THR A 59 35.00 -34.06 -23.08
CA THR A 59 34.51 -34.31 -24.44
C THR A 59 33.50 -33.25 -24.86
N ASP A 60 33.25 -33.10 -26.16
CA ASP A 60 32.32 -32.09 -26.67
C ASP A 60 30.90 -32.26 -26.09
N GLY A 61 30.43 -33.50 -25.89
CA GLY A 61 29.15 -33.79 -25.23
C GLY A 61 29.12 -33.43 -23.75
N GLN A 62 30.26 -33.55 -23.04
CA GLN A 62 30.37 -33.14 -21.63
C GLN A 62 30.47 -31.63 -21.48
N GLU A 63 31.16 -30.94 -22.39
CA GLU A 63 31.15 -29.48 -22.44
C GLU A 63 29.74 -28.95 -22.73
N GLU A 64 28.98 -29.61 -23.61
CA GLU A 64 27.59 -29.27 -23.91
C GLU A 64 26.67 -29.40 -22.70
N ALA A 65 26.76 -30.52 -21.97
CA ALA A 65 26.02 -30.74 -20.74
C ALA A 65 26.38 -29.71 -19.65
N LEU A 66 27.67 -29.32 -19.57
CA LEU A 66 28.13 -28.29 -18.64
C LEU A 66 27.58 -26.91 -19.00
N ILE A 67 27.51 -26.56 -20.30
CA ILE A 67 26.91 -25.31 -20.77
C ILE A 67 25.41 -25.30 -20.50
N GLN A 68 24.71 -26.41 -20.74
CA GLN A 68 23.28 -26.52 -20.44
C GLN A 68 23.03 -26.37 -18.95
N HIS A 69 23.84 -27.01 -18.10
CA HIS A 69 23.73 -26.87 -16.65
C HIS A 69 23.98 -25.43 -16.17
N VAL A 70 24.95 -24.73 -16.76
CA VAL A 70 25.18 -23.29 -16.50
C VAL A 70 23.97 -22.44 -16.88
N ASN A 71 23.31 -22.77 -18.00
CA ASN A 71 22.10 -22.06 -18.45
C ASN A 71 20.91 -22.36 -17.52
N ASP A 72 20.67 -23.62 -17.15
CA ASP A 72 19.59 -24.03 -16.25
C ASP A 72 19.72 -23.36 -14.88
N LEU A 73 20.94 -23.30 -14.33
CA LEU A 73 21.25 -22.59 -13.09
C LEU A 73 21.05 -21.06 -13.23
N SER A 74 21.39 -20.50 -14.40
CA SER A 74 21.15 -19.08 -14.69
C SER A 74 19.66 -18.76 -14.80
N ASP A 75 18.84 -19.64 -15.39
CA ASP A 75 17.38 -19.48 -15.51
C ASP A 75 16.67 -19.59 -14.16
N ARG A 76 17.24 -20.37 -13.23
CA ARG A 76 16.81 -20.43 -11.82
C ARG A 76 17.31 -19.27 -10.96
N GLY A 77 18.01 -18.30 -11.55
CA GLY A 77 18.50 -17.10 -10.84
C GLY A 77 19.75 -17.33 -9.98
N LEU A 78 20.46 -18.46 -10.15
CA LEU A 78 21.64 -18.85 -9.37
C LEU A 78 22.84 -19.19 -10.28
N PRO A 79 23.37 -18.24 -11.06
CA PRO A 79 24.48 -18.51 -11.96
C PRO A 79 25.72 -19.04 -11.22
N PRO A 80 26.45 -20.03 -11.76
CA PRO A 80 27.58 -20.64 -11.07
C PRO A 80 28.83 -19.75 -11.04
N THR A 81 29.68 -19.97 -10.04
CA THR A 81 30.99 -19.31 -9.90
C THR A 81 32.06 -20.04 -10.74
N PRO A 82 33.15 -19.36 -11.15
CA PRO A 82 34.27 -20.03 -11.81
C PRO A 82 34.87 -21.18 -10.99
N GLN A 83 34.87 -21.06 -9.66
CA GLN A 83 35.37 -22.11 -8.78
C GLN A 83 34.39 -23.29 -8.69
N PHE A 84 33.09 -23.04 -8.69
CA PHE A 84 32.07 -24.10 -8.78
C PHE A 84 32.24 -24.93 -10.05
N VAL A 85 32.39 -24.28 -11.20
CA VAL A 85 32.64 -24.96 -12.48
C VAL A 85 33.96 -25.74 -12.41
N ARG A 86 35.00 -25.20 -11.78
CA ARG A 86 36.28 -25.91 -11.60
C ARG A 86 36.14 -27.15 -10.74
N ASN A 87 35.40 -27.08 -9.64
CA ASN A 87 35.16 -28.19 -8.73
C ASN A 87 34.30 -29.28 -9.39
N LEU A 88 33.27 -28.88 -10.15
CA LEU A 88 32.43 -29.81 -10.90
C LEU A 88 33.23 -30.58 -11.96
N VAL A 89 34.14 -29.90 -12.67
CA VAL A 89 35.04 -30.56 -13.64
C VAL A 89 36.08 -31.45 -12.95
N PHE A 90 36.56 -31.04 -11.76
CA PHE A 90 37.38 -31.92 -10.93
C PHE A 90 36.62 -33.19 -10.53
N GLU A 91 35.35 -33.09 -10.14
CA GLU A 91 34.53 -34.26 -9.80
C GLU A 91 34.28 -35.19 -10.99
N ILE A 92 34.08 -34.62 -12.19
CA ILE A 92 33.83 -35.40 -13.42
C ILE A 92 35.10 -36.11 -13.91
N VAL A 93 36.24 -35.41 -13.92
CA VAL A 93 37.49 -35.92 -14.53
C VAL A 93 38.45 -36.53 -13.48
N LYS A 94 38.17 -36.34 -12.19
CA LYS A 94 39.00 -36.73 -11.04
C LYS A 94 40.46 -36.22 -11.12
N LYS A 95 40.68 -35.14 -11.89
CA LYS A 95 41.98 -34.50 -12.11
C LYS A 95 41.84 -32.99 -11.96
N GLN A 96 42.76 -32.36 -11.21
CA GLN A 96 42.71 -30.92 -10.93
C GLN A 96 42.83 -30.09 -12.22
N PRO A 97 41.79 -29.31 -12.59
CA PRO A 97 41.87 -28.43 -13.76
C PRO A 97 42.88 -27.31 -13.50
N GLY A 98 43.65 -26.94 -14.53
CA GLY A 98 44.62 -25.83 -14.43
C GLY A 98 43.95 -24.50 -14.05
N LYS A 99 44.69 -23.60 -13.38
CA LYS A 99 44.19 -22.32 -12.83
C LYS A 99 43.42 -21.47 -13.85
N ASN A 100 43.81 -21.54 -15.13
CA ASN A 100 43.22 -20.76 -16.21
C ASN A 100 42.16 -21.52 -17.04
N TRP A 101 41.89 -22.79 -16.72
CA TRP A 101 41.06 -23.66 -17.54
C TRP A 101 39.65 -23.11 -17.74
N VAL A 102 38.98 -22.67 -16.67
CA VAL A 102 37.62 -22.08 -16.73
C VAL A 102 37.60 -20.79 -17.56
N THR A 103 38.68 -20.00 -17.51
CA THR A 103 38.80 -18.81 -18.34
C THR A 103 38.93 -19.19 -19.82
N THR A 104 39.70 -20.23 -20.14
CA THR A 104 39.83 -20.75 -21.50
C THR A 104 38.52 -21.38 -22.00
N PHE A 105 37.80 -22.12 -21.14
CA PHE A 105 36.47 -22.67 -21.42
C PHE A 105 35.45 -21.56 -21.79
N CYS A 106 35.33 -20.51 -20.98
CA CYS A 106 34.49 -19.37 -21.32
C CYS A 106 34.96 -18.63 -22.59
N LYS A 107 36.25 -18.69 -22.93
CA LYS A 107 36.78 -18.11 -24.17
C LYS A 107 36.43 -18.94 -25.41
N ARG A 108 36.40 -20.28 -25.30
CA ARG A 108 35.96 -21.19 -26.38
C ARG A 108 34.47 -21.00 -26.68
N HIS A 109 33.65 -20.80 -25.65
CA HIS A 109 32.19 -20.70 -25.76
C HIS A 109 31.64 -19.27 -25.65
N ARG A 110 32.39 -18.27 -26.12
CA ARG A 110 32.06 -16.82 -26.00
C ARG A 110 30.76 -16.37 -26.65
N SER A 111 30.20 -17.15 -27.58
CA SER A 111 28.91 -16.87 -28.22
C SER A 111 27.71 -17.33 -27.39
N ARG A 112 27.94 -18.19 -26.39
CA ARG A 112 26.90 -18.86 -25.60
C ARG A 112 26.95 -18.49 -24.12
N ILE A 113 28.16 -18.42 -23.53
CA ILE A 113 28.37 -18.09 -22.12
C ILE A 113 29.35 -16.93 -21.95
N LYS A 114 29.17 -16.16 -20.87
CA LYS A 114 30.03 -15.02 -20.54
C LYS A 114 30.32 -14.98 -19.05
N SER A 115 31.56 -14.63 -18.71
CA SER A 115 31.97 -14.38 -17.33
C SER A 115 31.89 -12.90 -17.00
N LEU A 116 31.12 -12.50 -15.98
CA LEU A 116 30.94 -11.11 -15.56
C LEU A 116 30.72 -10.95 -14.06
N TYR A 117 30.98 -9.75 -13.55
CA TYR A 117 30.67 -9.37 -12.17
C TYR A 117 29.26 -8.78 -12.14
N LEU A 118 28.36 -9.36 -11.34
CA LEU A 118 27.06 -8.77 -11.04
C LEU A 118 27.27 -7.72 -9.92
N ARG A 119 26.94 -6.45 -10.18
CA ARG A 119 26.98 -5.37 -9.17
C ARG A 119 25.57 -4.81 -9.00
N ALA A 120 25.10 -4.69 -7.75
CA ALA A 120 24.14 -3.65 -7.41
C ALA A 120 24.90 -2.32 -7.38
N ILE A 121 24.57 -1.39 -8.27
CA ILE A 121 25.18 -0.06 -8.31
C ILE A 121 24.23 0.89 -7.59
N ASP A 122 24.64 1.31 -6.39
CA ASP A 122 23.98 2.41 -5.67
C ASP A 122 24.51 3.74 -6.24
N GLN A 123 23.79 4.26 -7.24
CA GLN A 123 24.22 5.39 -8.07
C GLN A 123 24.04 6.75 -7.37
N THR A 124 23.42 6.79 -6.19
CA THR A 124 23.19 8.01 -5.38
C THR A 124 24.37 8.37 -4.46
N ARG A 125 25.40 7.51 -4.33
CA ARG A 125 26.52 7.69 -3.37
C ARG A 125 27.68 8.59 -3.83
N HIS A 126 27.60 9.22 -5.01
CA HIS A 126 28.69 10.05 -5.55
C HIS A 126 28.36 11.54 -5.68
N ILE A 127 27.19 11.98 -5.20
CA ILE A 127 26.66 13.33 -5.45
C ILE A 127 27.02 14.32 -4.32
N ALA A 128 27.50 13.83 -3.17
CA ALA A 128 27.55 14.61 -1.94
C ALA A 128 28.96 15.12 -1.51
N ASP A 129 30.02 14.79 -2.26
CA ASP A 129 31.39 15.27 -2.02
C ASP A 129 31.59 16.71 -2.57
N ASN A 130 31.82 17.70 -1.69
CA ASN A 130 32.08 19.11 -2.05
C ASN A 130 33.37 19.62 -1.38
N SER A 131 34.30 20.17 -2.16
CA SER A 131 35.59 20.68 -1.68
C SER A 131 35.46 21.81 -0.66
N ALA A 132 34.48 22.71 -0.82
CA ALA A 132 34.28 23.85 0.09
C ALA A 132 33.84 23.40 1.50
N TYR A 133 33.03 22.34 1.59
CA TYR A 133 32.60 21.78 2.89
C TYR A 133 33.75 21.04 3.59
N PHE A 134 34.63 20.37 2.83
CA PHE A 134 35.82 19.73 3.39
C PHE A 134 36.83 20.78 3.88
N GLU A 135 37.08 21.84 3.11
CA GLU A 135 37.93 22.97 3.54
C GLU A 135 37.41 23.59 4.85
N HIS A 136 36.11 23.85 4.94
CA HIS A 136 35.49 24.38 6.16
C HIS A 136 35.60 23.40 7.34
N PHE A 137 35.36 22.11 7.11
CA PHE A 137 35.50 21.06 8.11
C PHE A 137 36.93 21.04 8.69
N TYR A 138 37.96 21.01 7.84
CA TYR A 138 39.34 20.98 8.32
C TYR A 138 39.75 22.27 9.01
N ALA A 139 39.31 23.43 8.52
CA ALA A 139 39.57 24.72 9.17
C ALA A 139 38.96 24.78 10.58
N THR A 140 37.69 24.35 10.72
CA THR A 140 37.00 24.31 12.00
C THR A 140 37.59 23.25 12.93
N LEU A 141 37.91 22.06 12.41
CA LEU A 141 38.58 21.00 13.17
C LEU A 141 39.92 21.47 13.73
N LYS A 142 40.76 22.11 12.91
CA LYS A 142 42.04 22.71 13.32
C LYS A 142 41.84 23.67 14.48
N GLN A 143 40.92 24.62 14.31
CA GLN A 143 40.61 25.63 15.32
C GLN A 143 40.17 24.99 16.65
N LYS A 144 39.33 23.94 16.63
CA LYS A 144 38.85 23.29 17.86
C LYS A 144 39.92 22.43 18.52
N VAL A 145 40.72 21.69 17.76
CA VAL A 145 41.83 20.88 18.27
C VAL A 145 42.86 21.77 18.97
N GLU A 146 43.21 22.92 18.38
CA GLU A 146 44.10 23.91 18.96
C GLU A 146 43.49 24.57 20.21
N LYS A 147 42.23 25.05 20.12
CA LYS A 147 41.54 25.75 21.22
C LYS A 147 41.37 24.88 22.47
N TYR A 148 41.11 23.58 22.32
CA TYR A 148 40.87 22.67 23.43
C TYR A 148 42.06 21.74 23.73
N HIS A 149 43.22 21.97 23.10
CA HIS A 149 44.45 21.19 23.28
C HIS A 149 44.25 19.67 23.16
N ILE A 150 43.49 19.24 22.13
CA ILE A 150 43.13 17.84 21.94
C ILE A 150 44.33 17.07 21.39
N LYS A 151 44.84 16.12 22.16
CA LYS A 151 45.94 15.25 21.76
C LYS A 151 45.44 14.10 20.86
N PRO A 152 46.27 13.55 19.95
CA PRO A 152 45.88 12.42 19.10
C PRO A 152 45.26 11.23 19.82
N HIS A 153 45.76 10.88 21.02
CA HIS A 153 45.21 9.78 21.83
C HIS A 153 43.82 10.05 22.45
N ASN A 154 43.25 11.24 22.22
CA ASN A 154 41.90 11.64 22.63
C ASN A 154 40.98 11.93 21.42
N VAL A 155 41.38 11.51 20.20
CA VAL A 155 40.58 11.63 18.98
C VAL A 155 39.99 10.27 18.62
N TYR A 156 38.65 10.21 18.56
CA TYR A 156 37.89 8.98 18.38
C TYR A 156 36.91 9.10 17.21
N ASN A 157 36.72 8.00 16.50
CA ASN A 157 35.69 7.87 15.48
C ASN A 157 34.75 6.72 15.83
N PHE A 158 33.45 6.95 15.71
CA PHE A 158 32.39 5.99 15.97
C PHE A 158 31.45 5.91 14.77
N ASP A 159 31.15 4.69 14.35
CA ASP A 159 30.27 4.44 13.21
C ASP A 159 29.58 3.07 13.30
N GLU A 160 28.45 2.94 12.60
CA GLU A 160 27.63 1.73 12.52
C GLU A 160 27.73 1.09 11.13
N LYS A 161 27.97 -0.23 11.08
CA LYS A 161 28.03 -0.99 9.82
C LYS A 161 27.23 -2.28 9.88
N GLY A 162 26.28 -2.44 8.95
CA GLY A 162 25.55 -3.69 8.77
C GLY A 162 26.38 -4.77 8.07
N PHE A 163 26.38 -5.98 8.62
CA PHE A 163 26.94 -7.20 8.03
C PHE A 163 25.84 -8.22 7.76
N LEU A 164 25.81 -8.78 6.56
CA LEU A 164 24.85 -9.80 6.18
C LEU A 164 25.41 -11.20 6.49
N LEU A 165 24.58 -12.06 7.07
CA LEU A 165 24.98 -13.35 7.67
C LEU A 165 25.43 -14.42 6.66
N GLY A 166 25.24 -14.22 5.36
CA GLY A 166 25.70 -15.19 4.36
C GLY A 166 26.10 -14.64 3.00
N LEU A 167 26.25 -13.33 2.85
CA LEU A 167 26.41 -12.70 1.55
C LEU A 167 27.86 -12.37 1.22
N CYS A 168 28.46 -13.14 0.30
CA CYS A 168 29.72 -12.74 -0.34
C CYS A 168 29.47 -11.55 -1.28
N HIS A 169 30.36 -10.56 -1.24
CA HIS A 169 30.32 -9.41 -2.17
C HIS A 169 30.48 -9.85 -3.63
N SER A 170 30.27 -8.90 -4.56
CA SER A 170 30.26 -9.10 -6.02
C SER A 170 31.26 -10.16 -6.51
N ALA A 171 30.76 -11.37 -6.75
CA ALA A 171 31.59 -12.46 -7.21
C ALA A 171 31.41 -12.65 -8.71
N LYS A 172 32.47 -13.11 -9.38
CA LYS A 172 32.44 -13.35 -10.82
C LYS A 172 31.50 -14.54 -11.08
N ARG A 173 30.60 -14.41 -12.04
CA ARG A 173 29.60 -15.43 -12.39
C ARG A 173 29.73 -15.80 -13.87
N ILE A 174 29.41 -17.04 -14.20
CA ILE A 174 29.34 -17.52 -15.59
C ILE A 174 27.86 -17.62 -15.95
N VAL A 175 27.43 -16.87 -16.94
CA VAL A 175 26.01 -16.78 -17.33
C VAL A 175 25.84 -17.06 -18.82
N GLY A 176 24.68 -17.60 -19.19
CA GLY A 176 24.25 -17.66 -20.58
C GLY A 176 24.03 -16.26 -21.18
N ILE A 177 24.44 -16.06 -22.43
CA ILE A 177 24.36 -14.76 -23.12
C ILE A 177 22.91 -14.40 -23.47
N GLN A 178 22.06 -15.39 -23.72
CA GLN A 178 20.65 -15.19 -24.03
C GLN A 178 19.90 -14.67 -22.79
N GLN A 179 20.20 -15.22 -21.62
CA GLN A 179 19.69 -14.78 -20.32
C GLN A 179 20.24 -13.41 -19.89
N LEU A 180 21.49 -13.08 -20.27
CA LEU A 180 22.04 -11.73 -20.05
C LEU A 180 21.29 -10.66 -20.88
N LYS A 181 20.85 -11.01 -22.10
CA LYS A 181 20.12 -10.10 -22.99
C LYS A 181 18.67 -9.88 -22.55
N SER A 182 18.04 -10.87 -21.90
CA SER A 182 16.65 -10.78 -21.44
C SER A 182 16.45 -9.90 -20.19
N LYS A 183 17.51 -9.33 -19.60
CA LYS A 183 17.49 -8.50 -18.37
C LYS A 183 16.89 -9.18 -17.12
N LYS A 184 16.45 -10.44 -17.17
CA LYS A 184 15.94 -11.21 -16.01
C LYS A 184 16.95 -11.36 -14.86
N ILE A 185 18.25 -11.22 -15.12
CA ILE A 185 19.33 -11.35 -14.11
C ILE A 185 19.61 -10.02 -13.38
N ILE A 186 18.89 -8.93 -13.68
CA ILE A 186 19.04 -7.65 -12.96
C ILE A 186 18.20 -7.70 -11.67
N GLY A 187 18.74 -8.34 -10.63
CA GLY A 187 18.16 -8.27 -9.28
C GLY A 187 18.31 -9.52 -8.40
N ALA A 188 18.69 -10.67 -8.97
CA ALA A 188 18.83 -11.91 -8.20
C ALA A 188 20.16 -12.61 -8.54
N SER A 189 21.03 -12.71 -7.54
CA SER A 189 21.99 -13.80 -7.28
C SER A 189 22.97 -13.30 -6.22
N GLN A 190 22.44 -13.22 -5.01
CA GLN A 190 23.20 -12.94 -3.81
C GLN A 190 23.01 -14.21 -2.97
N ASP A 191 24.02 -15.09 -2.96
CA ASP A 191 23.93 -16.37 -2.26
C ASP A 191 23.94 -16.10 -0.75
N GLY A 192 22.98 -16.65 0.01
CA GLY A 192 22.98 -16.59 1.48
C GLY A 192 21.79 -15.86 2.12
N SER A 193 21.82 -15.78 3.46
CA SER A 193 20.76 -15.17 4.27
C SER A 193 20.77 -13.64 4.15
N ARG A 194 19.57 -13.04 4.05
CA ARG A 194 19.35 -11.58 4.12
C ARG A 194 19.29 -11.03 5.55
N GLU A 195 19.41 -11.91 6.54
CA GLU A 195 19.54 -11.47 7.93
C GLU A 195 20.84 -10.67 8.11
N PHE A 196 20.77 -9.54 8.79
CA PHE A 196 21.91 -8.67 9.05
C PHE A 196 22.14 -8.48 10.55
N ILE A 197 23.40 -8.26 10.91
CA ILE A 197 23.86 -7.88 12.24
C ILE A 197 24.57 -6.53 12.10
N SER A 198 24.17 -5.57 12.92
CA SER A 198 24.81 -4.26 12.98
C SER A 198 26.02 -4.28 13.90
N LEU A 199 27.17 -3.85 13.38
CA LEU A 199 28.38 -3.59 14.14
C LEU A 199 28.41 -2.12 14.57
N LEU A 200 28.64 -1.89 15.86
CA LEU A 200 29.09 -0.62 16.41
C LEU A 200 30.58 -0.70 16.71
N ALA A 201 31.35 0.15 16.03
CA ALA A 201 32.80 0.20 16.19
C ALA A 201 33.23 1.59 16.64
N CYS A 202 34.29 1.63 17.46
CA CYS A 202 34.96 2.88 17.80
C CYS A 202 36.47 2.69 17.87
N ILE A 203 37.18 3.55 17.14
CA ILE A 203 38.65 3.54 17.05
C ILE A 203 39.22 4.88 17.49
N CYS A 204 40.46 4.86 17.99
CA CYS A 204 41.21 6.03 18.42
C CYS A 204 42.45 6.24 17.55
N ALA A 205 42.82 7.49 17.32
CA ALA A 205 43.96 7.84 16.46
C ALA A 205 45.33 7.39 16.98
N ASP A 206 45.44 6.96 18.25
CA ASP A 206 46.67 6.34 18.76
C ASP A 206 46.86 4.87 18.35
N GLY A 207 45.86 4.28 17.70
CA GLY A 207 45.87 2.89 17.27
C GLY A 207 45.08 1.95 18.18
N THR A 208 44.39 2.46 19.20
CA THR A 208 43.51 1.65 20.06
C THR A 208 42.08 1.56 19.53
N ALA A 209 41.37 0.48 19.86
CA ALA A 209 39.96 0.30 19.56
C ALA A 209 39.19 0.02 20.85
N ILE A 210 37.97 0.54 20.96
CA ILE A 210 37.04 0.20 22.05
C ILE A 210 36.41 -1.17 21.70
N PRO A 211 36.13 -2.04 22.69
CA PRO A 211 35.40 -3.28 22.47
C PRO A 211 34.16 -3.07 21.61
N LEU A 212 34.01 -3.91 20.58
CA LEU A 212 32.93 -3.80 19.61
C LEU A 212 31.58 -4.14 20.24
N ALA A 213 30.49 -3.59 19.68
CA ALA A 213 29.14 -4.02 20.04
C ALA A 213 28.38 -4.53 18.80
N LEU A 214 27.65 -5.63 18.95
CA LEU A 214 26.84 -6.23 17.91
C LEU A 214 25.35 -6.12 18.26
N ILE A 215 24.55 -5.64 17.31
CA ILE A 215 23.10 -5.50 17.43
C ILE A 215 22.43 -6.43 16.42
N TYR A 216 21.50 -7.23 16.89
CA TYR A 216 20.69 -8.10 16.04
C TYR A 216 19.20 -7.77 16.15
N GLN A 217 18.45 -8.21 15.15
CA GLN A 217 17.00 -8.06 15.14
C GLN A 217 16.35 -9.09 16.08
N GLY A 218 15.63 -8.62 17.11
CA GLY A 218 14.96 -9.46 18.11
C GLY A 218 14.23 -8.65 19.19
N THR A 219 13.34 -9.30 19.94
CA THR A 219 12.70 -8.73 21.14
C THR A 219 13.44 -9.22 22.38
N SER A 220 13.63 -8.40 23.41
CA SER A 220 14.51 -8.74 24.55
C SER A 220 13.91 -9.80 25.52
N GLY A 221 13.04 -10.69 25.03
CA GLY A 221 12.21 -11.61 25.82
C GLY A 221 12.60 -13.09 25.78
N ASP A 222 13.63 -13.49 25.02
CA ASP A 222 14.09 -14.88 25.01
C ASP A 222 14.99 -15.16 26.22
N LEU A 223 14.77 -16.30 26.91
CA LEU A 223 15.42 -16.62 28.18
C LEU A 223 16.95 -16.83 28.09
N GLN A 224 17.47 -17.18 26.90
CA GLN A 224 18.90 -17.29 26.61
C GLN A 224 19.12 -17.29 25.10
N ASP A 225 20.01 -16.43 24.60
CA ASP A 225 20.27 -16.33 23.17
C ASP A 225 21.32 -17.39 22.76
N THR A 226 20.86 -18.51 22.22
CA THR A 226 21.63 -19.75 21.97
C THR A 226 22.88 -19.61 21.09
N TRP A 227 23.15 -18.45 20.48
CA TRP A 227 24.36 -18.22 19.68
C TRP A 227 25.53 -17.59 20.47
N LEU A 228 25.28 -17.11 21.69
CA LEU A 228 26.33 -16.64 22.61
C LEU A 228 27.06 -17.79 23.32
N GLU A 229 26.67 -19.03 23.10
CA GLU A 229 27.31 -20.22 23.69
C GLU A 229 28.77 -20.41 23.23
N ASP A 230 29.13 -19.92 22.04
CA ASP A 230 30.49 -19.98 21.49
C ASP A 230 31.33 -18.73 21.88
N PHE A 231 30.79 -17.81 22.69
CA PHE A 231 31.48 -16.62 23.19
C PHE A 231 32.15 -16.92 24.53
N ASP A 232 33.47 -16.74 24.61
CA ASP A 232 34.19 -16.93 25.85
C ASP A 232 34.31 -15.60 26.61
N HIS A 233 33.46 -15.42 27.63
CA HIS A 233 33.46 -14.24 28.51
C HIS A 233 34.79 -13.97 29.23
N SER A 234 35.72 -14.94 29.26
CA SER A 234 37.03 -14.79 29.90
C SER A 234 38.13 -14.29 28.98
N SER A 235 38.00 -14.48 27.66
CA SER A 235 39.00 -14.09 26.66
C SER A 235 38.51 -13.01 25.68
N ASP A 236 37.21 -12.98 25.37
CA ASP A 236 36.63 -12.06 24.41
C ASP A 236 36.04 -10.79 25.05
N HIS A 237 36.31 -9.62 24.45
CA HIS A 237 35.77 -8.33 24.87
C HIS A 237 34.81 -7.77 23.81
N ALA A 238 33.53 -8.09 23.91
CA ALA A 238 32.47 -7.57 23.03
C ALA A 238 31.14 -7.40 23.79
N TYR A 239 30.27 -6.53 23.27
CA TYR A 239 28.92 -6.28 23.80
C TYR A 239 27.85 -6.73 22.80
N PHE A 240 26.73 -7.26 23.29
CA PHE A 240 25.64 -7.77 22.46
C PHE A 240 24.30 -7.17 22.89
N ALA A 241 23.46 -6.79 21.92
CA ALA A 241 22.13 -6.25 22.19
C ALA A 241 21.11 -6.62 21.11
N ALA A 242 19.84 -6.71 21.50
CA ALA A 242 18.71 -6.90 20.58
C ALA A 242 17.97 -5.59 20.35
N SER A 243 17.46 -5.38 19.14
CA SER A 243 16.46 -4.35 18.86
C SER A 243 15.41 -4.86 17.87
N GLU A 244 14.19 -4.33 17.92
CA GLU A 244 13.09 -4.76 17.03
C GLU A 244 13.43 -4.69 15.54
N LYS A 245 14.30 -3.73 15.17
CA LYS A 245 14.66 -3.44 13.78
C LYS A 245 16.09 -3.89 13.42
N GLY A 246 16.87 -4.41 14.37
CA GLY A 246 18.28 -4.75 14.16
C GLY A 246 19.23 -3.56 14.02
N TRP A 247 18.76 -2.33 14.23
CA TRP A 247 19.54 -1.08 14.15
C TRP A 247 19.63 -0.38 15.52
N THR A 248 20.59 0.53 15.67
CA THR A 248 20.63 1.39 16.87
C THR A 248 19.38 2.25 17.05
N ASN A 249 18.97 2.41 18.31
CA ASN A 249 17.91 3.33 18.73
C ASN A 249 18.44 4.33 19.79
N GLU A 250 17.59 5.25 20.22
CA GLU A 250 17.96 6.31 21.18
C GLU A 250 18.56 5.74 22.48
N ASP A 251 17.98 4.67 23.02
CA ASP A 251 18.44 4.06 24.28
C ASP A 251 19.78 3.33 24.12
N LEU A 252 19.97 2.61 23.01
CA LEU A 252 21.23 1.91 22.71
C LEU A 252 22.38 2.88 22.46
N GLY A 253 22.12 4.02 21.80
CA GLY A 253 23.14 5.06 21.62
C GLY A 253 23.57 5.69 22.94
N MET A 254 22.63 5.90 23.87
CA MET A 254 22.95 6.37 25.23
C MET A 254 23.78 5.35 26.02
N LYS A 255 23.40 4.07 25.99
CA LYS A 255 24.19 3.00 26.63
C LYS A 255 25.59 2.87 26.04
N TRP A 256 25.75 3.10 24.74
CA TRP A 256 27.06 3.09 24.11
C TRP A 256 27.95 4.23 24.62
N LEU A 257 27.41 5.44 24.85
CA LEU A 257 28.19 6.53 25.46
C LEU A 257 28.71 6.20 26.86
N GLU A 258 27.96 5.44 27.64
CA GLU A 258 28.43 4.95 28.96
C GLU A 258 29.61 3.98 28.82
N ILE A 259 29.59 3.12 27.80
CA ILE A 259 30.71 2.23 27.46
C ILE A 259 31.92 3.04 26.99
N PHE A 260 31.70 4.00 26.08
CA PHE A 260 32.73 4.92 25.60
C PHE A 260 33.40 5.65 26.77
N ASP A 261 32.61 6.19 27.69
CA ASP A 261 33.12 6.88 28.87
C ASP A 261 33.94 5.96 29.77
N ARG A 262 33.47 4.75 30.03
CA ARG A 262 34.18 3.75 30.85
C ARG A 262 35.59 3.46 30.33
N HIS A 263 35.76 3.38 29.01
CA HIS A 263 37.05 3.02 28.40
C HIS A 263 37.97 4.21 28.12
N THR A 264 37.45 5.44 28.08
CA THR A 264 38.22 6.61 27.60
C THR A 264 38.41 7.70 28.64
N LYS A 265 37.59 7.76 29.70
CA LYS A 265 37.62 8.83 30.69
C LYS A 265 38.94 8.86 31.48
N ASP A 266 39.40 7.72 31.97
CA ASP A 266 40.65 7.62 32.74
C ASP A 266 41.87 7.94 31.87
N LYS A 267 41.84 7.50 30.60
CA LYS A 267 42.87 7.80 29.60
C LYS A 267 42.97 9.30 29.27
N ALA A 268 41.84 10.00 29.22
CA ALA A 268 41.80 11.43 28.91
C ALA A 268 42.14 12.32 30.13
N GLY A 269 41.87 11.84 31.34
CA GLY A 269 42.01 12.59 32.58
C GLY A 269 41.18 13.87 32.56
N ASN A 270 41.83 15.03 32.69
CA ASN A 270 41.17 16.34 32.61
C ASN A 270 41.01 16.88 31.18
N SER A 271 41.56 16.20 30.17
CA SER A 271 41.50 16.63 28.77
C SER A 271 40.13 16.34 28.15
N ARG A 272 39.73 17.12 27.15
CA ARG A 272 38.52 16.84 26.35
C ARG A 272 38.79 15.72 25.34
N ARG A 273 37.76 14.92 25.05
CA ARG A 273 37.79 13.85 24.04
C ARG A 273 37.03 14.32 22.80
N LEU A 274 37.59 14.14 21.61
CA LEU A 274 36.92 14.46 20.35
C LEU A 274 36.26 13.20 19.81
N LEU A 275 34.95 13.24 19.55
CA LEU A 275 34.20 12.11 19.02
C LEU A 275 33.57 12.49 17.67
N LEU A 276 33.98 11.80 16.60
CA LEU A 276 33.43 11.93 15.25
C LEU A 276 32.36 10.85 15.02
N VAL A 277 31.14 11.26 14.69
CA VAL A 277 29.96 10.40 14.50
C VAL A 277 29.29 10.67 13.16
N ASP A 278 28.72 9.64 12.52
CA ASP A 278 27.95 9.81 11.28
C ASP A 278 26.51 10.32 11.49
N GLY A 279 26.02 11.12 10.54
CA GLY A 279 24.71 11.78 10.56
C GLY A 279 23.53 10.87 10.17
N HIS A 280 23.77 9.62 9.75
CA HIS A 280 22.70 8.64 9.51
C HIS A 280 22.07 8.05 10.77
N SER A 281 22.70 8.27 11.92
CA SER A 281 22.35 7.63 13.18
C SER A 281 21.02 8.12 13.76
N SER A 282 20.08 7.19 13.99
CA SER A 282 18.82 7.43 14.71
C SER A 282 18.99 7.79 16.19
N HIS A 283 20.23 7.78 16.71
CA HIS A 283 20.53 7.90 18.12
C HIS A 283 21.20 9.22 18.55
N VAL A 284 21.52 10.13 17.61
CA VAL A 284 22.04 11.47 17.95
C VAL A 284 20.87 12.43 18.22
N ASN A 285 20.43 12.48 19.48
CA ASN A 285 19.38 13.36 19.98
C ASN A 285 19.94 14.41 20.98
N LEU A 286 19.07 15.28 21.52
CA LEU A 286 19.52 16.29 22.48
C LEU A 286 20.11 15.67 23.76
N ARG A 287 19.59 14.53 24.24
CA ARG A 287 20.14 13.81 25.40
C ARG A 287 21.56 13.33 25.14
N PHE A 288 21.83 12.80 23.93
CA PHE A 288 23.15 12.37 23.49
C PHE A 288 24.15 13.54 23.48
N ILE A 289 23.75 14.68 22.89
CA ILE A 289 24.57 15.90 22.82
C ILE A 289 24.84 16.46 24.22
N ASP A 290 23.82 16.48 25.07
CA ASP A 290 23.91 17.00 26.44
C ASP A 290 24.81 16.13 27.32
N TYR A 291 24.72 14.80 27.17
CA TYR A 291 25.61 13.86 27.83
C TYR A 291 27.07 14.07 27.41
N CYS A 292 27.33 14.26 26.11
CA CYS A 292 28.66 14.57 25.59
C CYS A 292 29.23 15.85 26.23
N ASP A 293 28.45 16.94 26.29
CA ASP A 293 28.91 18.20 26.88
C ASP A 293 29.23 18.05 28.38
N ARG A 294 28.35 17.40 29.15
CA ARG A 294 28.54 17.13 30.59
C ARG A 294 29.79 16.29 30.86
N ASN A 295 30.11 15.34 29.98
CA ASN A 295 31.26 14.44 30.12
C ASN A 295 32.50 14.92 29.36
N ARG A 296 32.60 16.21 29.00
CA ARG A 296 33.78 16.79 28.33
C ARG A 296 34.12 16.13 26.99
N ILE A 297 33.12 15.63 26.27
CA ILE A 297 33.21 15.10 24.91
C ILE A 297 32.83 16.19 23.93
N LEU A 298 33.76 16.54 23.04
CA LEU A 298 33.49 17.43 21.92
C LEU A 298 32.94 16.58 20.76
N LEU A 299 31.65 16.75 20.46
CA LEU A 299 30.97 15.97 19.43
C LEU A 299 31.05 16.66 18.06
N VAL A 300 31.44 15.89 17.04
CA VAL A 300 31.42 16.27 15.63
C VAL A 300 30.48 15.32 14.90
N VAL A 301 29.39 15.87 14.37
CA VAL A 301 28.42 15.10 13.58
C VAL A 301 28.68 15.38 12.11
N LEU A 302 29.08 14.34 11.38
CA LEU A 302 29.31 14.39 9.95
C LEU A 302 27.97 14.33 9.18
N PRO A 303 27.83 15.02 8.04
CA PRO A 303 26.57 15.06 7.30
C PRO A 303 26.23 13.69 6.69
N PRO A 304 24.93 13.33 6.60
CA PRO A 304 24.49 12.09 5.99
C PRO A 304 24.94 12.00 4.52
N HIS A 305 25.42 10.83 4.07
CA HIS A 305 25.83 10.49 2.70
C HIS A 305 27.07 11.22 2.12
N SER A 306 27.70 12.17 2.82
CA SER A 306 28.77 13.05 2.29
C SER A 306 30.20 12.70 2.71
N THR A 307 30.43 11.58 3.41
CA THR A 307 31.61 11.50 4.31
C THR A 307 32.35 10.17 4.39
N HIS A 308 32.11 9.22 3.48
CA HIS A 308 32.93 7.99 3.43
C HIS A 308 34.45 8.27 3.29
N ARG A 309 34.85 9.47 2.84
CA ARG A 309 36.26 9.92 2.78
C ARG A 309 36.78 10.58 4.06
N LEU A 310 35.89 11.07 4.93
CA LEU A 310 36.20 11.75 6.19
C LEU A 310 36.01 10.86 7.42
N GLN A 311 35.36 9.70 7.29
CA GLN A 311 35.13 8.71 8.34
C GLN A 311 36.31 7.71 8.40
N PRO A 312 37.17 7.75 9.43
CA PRO A 312 38.27 6.80 9.57
C PRO A 312 37.85 5.33 9.47
N LEU A 313 36.75 4.95 10.11
CA LEU A 313 36.22 3.58 10.07
C LEU A 313 35.89 3.14 8.64
N ASP A 314 35.21 3.98 7.85
CA ASP A 314 34.92 3.70 6.44
C ASP A 314 36.18 3.62 5.57
N VAL A 315 37.12 4.54 5.75
CA VAL A 315 38.32 4.67 4.91
C VAL A 315 39.30 3.51 5.12
N GLY A 316 39.54 3.12 6.37
CA GLY A 316 40.65 2.23 6.70
C GLY A 316 40.30 0.91 7.36
N ILE A 317 39.08 0.74 7.89
CA ILE A 317 38.74 -0.44 8.71
C ILE A 317 37.62 -1.27 8.09
N PHE A 318 36.50 -0.65 7.75
CA PHE A 318 35.28 -1.32 7.33
C PHE A 318 35.41 -2.01 5.97
N SER A 319 36.21 -1.48 5.04
CA SER A 319 36.47 -2.15 3.76
C SER A 319 37.38 -3.39 3.92
N PRO A 320 38.54 -3.31 4.59
CA PRO A 320 39.34 -4.48 4.92
C PRO A 320 38.59 -5.52 5.75
N LEU A 321 37.81 -5.10 6.74
CA LEU A 321 36.98 -5.98 7.58
C LEU A 321 35.94 -6.74 6.77
N ALA A 322 35.20 -6.05 5.90
CA ALA A 322 34.24 -6.70 5.02
C ALA A 322 34.93 -7.70 4.07
N HIS A 323 36.15 -7.40 3.62
CA HIS A 323 36.94 -8.30 2.79
C HIS A 323 37.41 -9.53 3.56
N ALA A 324 37.99 -9.36 4.76
CA ALA A 324 38.43 -10.45 5.62
C ALA A 324 37.27 -11.37 6.00
N TYR A 325 36.13 -10.80 6.39
CA TYR A 325 34.92 -11.58 6.71
C TYR A 325 34.41 -12.36 5.49
N SER A 326 34.42 -11.74 4.29
CA SER A 326 34.06 -12.45 3.05
C SER A 326 35.03 -13.59 2.74
N GLN A 327 36.33 -13.43 3.02
CA GLN A 327 37.32 -14.51 2.86
C GLN A 327 37.08 -15.68 3.81
N GLU A 328 36.71 -15.41 5.07
CA GLU A 328 36.36 -16.46 6.04
C GLU A 328 35.12 -17.25 5.59
N ILE A 329 34.10 -16.55 5.06
CA ILE A 329 32.94 -17.19 4.45
C ILE A 329 33.35 -18.03 3.23
N ASP A 330 34.14 -17.45 2.32
CA ASP A 330 34.58 -18.14 1.09
C ASP A 330 35.37 -19.41 1.41
N GLN A 331 36.23 -19.39 2.44
CA GLN A 331 36.97 -20.56 2.90
C GLN A 331 36.04 -21.64 3.48
N LEU A 332 35.03 -21.24 4.27
CA LEU A 332 34.04 -22.18 4.79
C LEU A 332 33.24 -22.82 3.66
N ILE A 333 32.72 -22.03 2.71
CA ILE A 333 31.95 -22.52 1.56
C ILE A 333 32.80 -23.44 0.67
N GLN A 334 34.08 -23.11 0.48
CA GLN A 334 35.03 -23.95 -0.27
C GLN A 334 35.27 -25.30 0.42
N SER A 335 35.41 -25.31 1.75
CA SER A 335 35.57 -26.54 2.53
C SER A 335 34.32 -27.42 2.55
N SER A 336 33.13 -26.82 2.37
CA SER A 336 31.83 -27.50 2.44
C SER A 336 31.21 -27.83 1.07
N CYS A 337 32.00 -27.81 -0.01
CA CYS A 337 31.54 -28.07 -1.39
C CYS A 337 30.32 -27.24 -1.84
N GLY A 338 30.13 -26.03 -1.28
CA GLY A 338 29.02 -25.14 -1.66
C GLY A 338 27.72 -25.28 -0.87
N PHE A 339 27.61 -26.18 0.11
CA PHE A 339 26.35 -26.46 0.83
C PHE A 339 26.39 -26.22 2.36
N SER A 340 27.04 -25.17 2.86
CA SER A 340 26.94 -24.83 4.29
C SER A 340 25.78 -23.86 4.57
N ARG A 341 24.88 -24.22 5.48
CA ARG A 341 23.90 -23.28 6.03
C ARG A 341 24.58 -22.40 7.09
N LEU A 342 24.91 -21.16 6.73
CA LEU A 342 25.39 -20.15 7.69
C LEU A 342 24.24 -19.76 8.63
N THR A 343 24.42 -20.00 9.93
CA THR A 343 23.47 -19.63 10.99
C THR A 343 24.03 -18.47 11.82
N LYS A 344 23.19 -17.81 12.63
CA LYS A 344 23.63 -16.77 13.58
C LYS A 344 24.73 -17.28 14.54
N ARG A 345 24.70 -18.57 14.90
CA ARG A 345 25.74 -19.25 15.71
C ARG A 345 27.12 -19.20 15.05
N SER A 346 27.22 -19.43 13.75
CA SER A 346 28.51 -19.41 13.04
C SER A 346 29.08 -18.00 12.83
N PHE A 347 28.30 -16.93 13.06
CA PHE A 347 28.70 -15.56 12.76
C PHE A 347 29.86 -15.08 13.63
N TRP A 348 29.75 -15.19 14.97
CA TRP A 348 30.76 -14.67 15.89
C TRP A 348 32.15 -15.24 15.59
N ARG A 349 32.24 -16.56 15.41
CA ARG A 349 33.51 -17.25 15.13
C ARG A 349 34.22 -16.73 13.88
N LEU A 350 33.47 -16.53 12.78
CA LEU A 350 34.03 -16.03 11.52
C LEU A 350 34.32 -14.52 11.60
N PHE A 351 33.46 -13.78 12.30
CA PHE A 351 33.56 -12.34 12.43
C PHE A 351 34.71 -11.91 13.36
N ALA A 352 34.90 -12.60 14.49
CA ALA A 352 35.99 -12.33 15.43
C ALA A 352 37.37 -12.52 14.76
N ALA A 353 37.56 -13.61 14.03
CA ALA A 353 38.78 -13.85 13.26
C ALA A 353 39.02 -12.77 12.18
N ALA A 354 37.95 -12.32 11.51
CA ALA A 354 38.04 -11.22 10.55
C ALA A 354 38.33 -9.86 11.20
N TRP A 355 37.78 -9.63 12.40
CA TRP A 355 37.99 -8.43 13.20
C TRP A 355 39.45 -8.28 13.62
N GLU A 356 40.04 -9.33 14.21
CA GLU A 356 41.44 -9.33 14.63
C GLU A 356 42.42 -9.07 13.48
N ARG A 357 42.15 -9.64 12.30
CA ARG A 357 43.00 -9.42 11.11
C ARG A 357 42.88 -8.02 10.53
N SER A 358 41.74 -7.37 10.74
CA SER A 358 41.41 -6.09 10.07
C SER A 358 41.65 -4.88 10.96
N VAL A 359 41.45 -5.01 12.28
CA VAL A 359 41.55 -3.92 13.25
C VAL A 359 42.91 -3.95 13.93
N THR A 360 43.95 -3.67 13.15
CA THR A 360 45.34 -3.60 13.62
C THR A 360 45.76 -2.16 13.92
N VAL A 361 46.75 -1.96 14.78
CA VAL A 361 47.34 -0.63 15.08
C VAL A 361 47.76 0.10 13.80
N SER A 362 48.32 -0.62 12.83
CA SER A 362 48.72 -0.08 11.53
C SER A 362 47.52 0.40 10.71
N ASN A 363 46.47 -0.42 10.62
CA ASN A 363 45.25 -0.07 9.88
C ASN A 363 44.51 1.09 10.54
N ILE A 364 44.46 1.15 11.88
CA ILE A 364 43.83 2.27 12.60
C ILE A 364 44.61 3.56 12.38
N LYS A 365 45.94 3.55 12.47
CA LYS A 365 46.75 4.75 12.17
C LYS A 365 46.58 5.18 10.72
N SER A 366 46.53 4.22 9.78
CA SER A 366 46.23 4.47 8.38
C SER A 366 44.84 5.09 8.20
N ALA A 367 43.84 4.58 8.92
CA ALA A 367 42.45 5.04 8.90
C ALA A 367 42.29 6.51 9.30
N PHE A 368 43.11 7.04 10.22
CA PHE A 368 43.10 8.47 10.57
C PHE A 368 43.99 9.33 9.66
N SER A 369 45.07 8.75 9.12
CA SER A 369 45.99 9.45 8.20
C SER A 369 45.47 9.54 6.76
N GLY A 370 44.60 8.62 6.33
CA GLY A 370 43.98 8.60 5.00
C GLY A 370 43.08 9.81 4.77
N PRO A 371 42.14 10.09 5.69
CA PRO A 371 41.35 11.31 5.74
C PRO A 371 42.14 12.56 6.16
N GLY A 372 43.44 12.49 6.44
CA GLY A 372 44.22 13.66 6.89
C GLY A 372 43.72 14.30 8.19
N ILE A 373 43.14 13.52 9.11
CA ILE A 373 42.67 13.99 10.43
C ILE A 373 43.81 13.95 11.45
N VAL A 374 44.62 12.88 11.43
CA VAL A 374 45.83 12.74 12.26
C VAL A 374 46.96 12.08 11.45
N PRO A 375 48.08 12.79 11.17
CA PRO A 375 48.28 14.22 11.36
C PRO A 375 47.29 15.03 10.52
N LEU A 376 47.03 16.28 10.93
CA LEU A 376 46.07 17.14 10.24
C LEU A 376 46.66 17.64 8.91
N GLU A 377 46.32 16.95 7.82
CA GLU A 377 46.84 17.19 6.46
C GLU A 377 45.69 17.30 5.44
N PRO A 378 44.97 18.43 5.42
CA PRO A 378 43.79 18.62 4.57
C PRO A 378 44.08 18.44 3.07
N GLU A 379 45.28 18.87 2.65
CA GLU A 379 45.79 18.83 1.28
C GLU A 379 45.72 17.44 0.65
N LYS A 380 45.92 16.38 1.44
CA LYS A 380 45.94 14.99 0.96
C LYS A 380 44.57 14.55 0.43
N VAL A 381 43.49 15.01 1.07
CA VAL A 381 42.11 14.70 0.68
C VAL A 381 41.58 15.70 -0.33
N LEU A 382 41.86 16.99 -0.14
CA LEU A 382 41.40 18.07 -1.03
C LEU A 382 41.92 17.94 -2.46
N ARG A 383 43.15 17.44 -2.67
CA ARG A 383 43.69 17.14 -4.02
C ARG A 383 42.93 16.04 -4.76
N SER A 384 42.25 15.15 -4.04
CA SER A 384 41.51 14.01 -4.60
C SER A 384 40.05 14.33 -4.95
N VAL A 385 39.56 15.50 -4.52
CA VAL A 385 38.20 15.98 -4.75
C VAL A 385 38.24 17.01 -5.87
N LYS A 386 37.45 16.82 -6.94
CA LYS A 386 37.38 17.81 -8.02
C LYS A 386 36.84 19.12 -7.45
N THR A 387 37.54 20.24 -7.65
CA THR A 387 37.09 21.58 -7.30
C THR A 387 35.74 21.85 -7.96
N LYS A 388 34.67 21.75 -7.17
CA LYS A 388 33.37 22.28 -7.53
C LYS A 388 33.20 23.55 -6.71
N THR A 389 33.33 24.70 -7.36
CA THR A 389 32.93 25.99 -6.77
C THR A 389 31.47 25.86 -6.33
N PRO A 390 31.09 26.34 -5.13
CA PRO A 390 29.70 26.31 -4.70
C PRO A 390 28.92 27.28 -5.58
N SER A 391 28.29 26.76 -6.63
CA SER A 391 27.33 27.56 -7.41
C SER A 391 26.05 27.72 -6.59
N PRO A 392 25.46 28.92 -6.56
CA PRO A 392 24.14 29.13 -5.96
C PRO A 392 23.16 28.21 -6.67
N ALA A 393 22.28 27.59 -5.89
CA ALA A 393 21.30 26.60 -6.31
C ALA A 393 20.79 26.86 -7.73
N THR A 394 21.28 26.10 -8.72
CA THR A 394 20.63 25.80 -10.02
C THR A 394 21.56 25.03 -10.96
N SER A 395 20.94 24.12 -11.71
CA SER A 395 21.44 23.34 -12.85
C SER A 395 22.33 22.13 -12.56
N ASP A 396 21.66 20.99 -12.45
CA ASP A 396 22.19 19.64 -12.62
C ASP A 396 22.95 19.53 -13.95
N ASN A 397 24.24 19.23 -13.86
CA ASN A 397 25.01 18.66 -14.97
C ASN A 397 26.11 17.76 -14.38
N ASP A 398 25.90 16.44 -14.38
CA ASP A 398 26.84 15.62 -15.15
C ASP A 398 26.26 14.28 -15.62
N SER A 399 26.37 14.17 -16.93
CA SER A 399 26.17 13.05 -17.83
C SER A 399 26.88 11.75 -17.42
N LYS A 400 26.12 10.65 -17.29
CA LYS A 400 26.50 9.26 -17.68
C LYS A 400 25.38 8.26 -17.36
N ARG A 401 24.29 8.30 -18.13
CA ARG A 401 23.37 7.15 -18.28
C ARG A 401 23.15 6.85 -19.76
N LYS A 402 23.09 5.56 -20.07
CA LYS A 402 23.10 5.00 -21.42
C LYS A 402 21.82 5.38 -22.19
N LYS A 403 22.07 5.95 -23.37
CA LYS A 403 21.30 5.90 -24.64
C LYS A 403 19.94 5.18 -24.58
N THR A 404 18.88 5.98 -24.50
CA THR A 404 17.53 5.68 -24.98
C THR A 404 17.15 6.69 -26.07
N PRO A 405 16.27 6.32 -27.02
CA PRO A 405 15.81 7.22 -28.07
C PRO A 405 14.90 8.27 -27.43
N GLY A 406 15.38 9.52 -27.32
CA GLY A 406 14.68 10.60 -26.61
C GLY A 406 15.60 11.64 -25.96
N SER A 407 16.91 11.37 -25.82
CA SER A 407 17.86 12.39 -25.32
C SER A 407 18.14 13.48 -26.38
N VAL A 408 18.47 14.70 -25.93
CA VAL A 408 18.88 15.84 -26.78
C VAL A 408 19.99 15.48 -27.78
N ARG A 409 20.91 14.58 -27.40
CA ARG A 409 21.96 14.05 -28.30
C ARG A 409 21.43 13.11 -29.37
N GLY A 410 20.33 12.39 -29.12
CA GLY A 410 19.64 11.55 -30.09
C GLY A 410 18.93 12.37 -31.16
N VAL A 411 18.19 13.40 -30.75
CA VAL A 411 17.50 14.34 -31.66
C VAL A 411 18.50 15.12 -32.51
N ARG A 412 19.61 15.60 -31.93
CA ARG A 412 20.70 16.25 -32.69
C ARG A 412 21.40 15.32 -33.68
N ARG A 413 21.40 14.01 -33.44
CA ARG A 413 22.01 13.02 -34.36
C ARG A 413 21.09 12.74 -35.53
N LEU A 414 19.79 12.53 -35.27
CA LEU A 414 18.74 12.40 -36.28
C LEU A 414 18.68 13.63 -37.19
N ALA A 415 18.76 14.82 -36.60
CA ALA A 415 18.83 16.08 -37.31
C ALA A 415 20.07 16.20 -38.22
N LYS A 416 21.22 15.68 -37.77
CA LYS A 416 22.45 15.63 -38.57
C LYS A 416 22.39 14.58 -39.67
N GLU A 417 21.67 13.49 -39.48
CA GLU A 417 21.41 12.46 -40.50
C GLU A 417 20.46 12.99 -41.58
N ILE A 418 19.36 13.64 -41.20
CA ILE A 418 18.39 14.28 -42.10
C ILE A 418 19.04 15.40 -42.92
N HIS A 419 19.90 16.22 -42.30
CA HIS A 419 20.65 17.27 -43.00
C HIS A 419 21.71 16.72 -43.97
N LYS A 420 22.14 15.46 -43.78
CA LYS A 420 23.10 14.80 -44.68
C LYS A 420 22.42 14.20 -45.92
N GLU A 421 21.12 13.93 -45.84
CA GLU A 421 20.34 13.29 -46.91
C GLU A 421 19.60 14.29 -47.82
N HIS A 422 19.33 15.53 -47.39
CA HIS A 422 18.55 16.49 -48.18
C HIS A 422 19.20 17.87 -48.28
N VAL A 423 19.61 18.25 -49.50
CA VAL A 423 20.18 19.56 -49.85
C VAL A 423 19.04 20.53 -50.21
N ILE A 424 18.20 20.95 -49.26
CA ILE A 424 17.23 22.04 -49.48
C ILE A 424 17.08 22.93 -48.22
N HIS A 425 17.38 24.23 -48.39
CA HIS A 425 17.09 25.42 -47.57
C HIS A 425 16.77 25.30 -46.06
N THR A 426 17.82 24.96 -45.30
CA THR A 426 18.42 25.60 -44.11
C THR A 426 17.67 26.40 -43.02
N ALA A 427 16.49 27.04 -43.19
CA ALA A 427 15.95 27.92 -42.12
C ALA A 427 14.89 27.26 -41.21
N ASN A 428 13.92 26.54 -41.80
CA ASN A 428 12.81 25.94 -41.06
C ASN A 428 13.22 24.67 -40.30
N VAL A 429 14.13 23.88 -40.89
CA VAL A 429 14.67 22.67 -40.26
C VAL A 429 15.48 23.03 -39.01
N GLU A 430 16.27 24.10 -39.05
CA GLU A 430 16.97 24.58 -37.87
C GLU A 430 16.03 25.12 -36.79
N ALA A 431 14.93 25.78 -37.16
CA ALA A 431 13.92 26.25 -36.21
C ALA A 431 13.25 25.07 -35.50
N ILE A 432 12.93 24.00 -36.23
CA ILE A 432 12.38 22.75 -35.68
C ILE A 432 13.41 22.06 -34.78
N ILE A 433 14.68 22.00 -35.17
CA ILE A 433 15.75 21.44 -34.33
C ILE A 433 15.93 22.25 -33.04
N ARG A 434 15.85 23.59 -33.12
CA ARG A 434 15.90 24.48 -31.95
C ARG A 434 14.67 24.28 -31.03
N ALA A 435 13.48 24.16 -31.60
CA ALA A 435 12.24 23.92 -30.86
C ALA A 435 12.22 22.53 -30.19
N CYS A 436 12.58 21.47 -30.92
CA CYS A 436 12.71 20.12 -30.36
C CYS A 436 13.82 20.05 -29.30
N GLY A 437 14.91 20.82 -29.48
CA GLY A 437 15.95 20.98 -28.47
C GLY A 437 15.45 21.67 -27.19
N LYS A 438 14.63 22.73 -27.34
CA LYS A 438 14.03 23.46 -26.21
C LYS A 438 13.03 22.60 -25.45
N LEU A 439 12.13 21.91 -26.15
CA LEU A 439 11.13 21.01 -25.56
C LEU A 439 11.78 19.82 -24.85
N ALA A 440 12.86 19.26 -25.42
CA ALA A 440 13.60 18.18 -24.76
C ALA A 440 14.27 18.65 -23.46
N ILE A 441 14.79 19.89 -23.43
CA ILE A 441 15.35 20.51 -22.21
C ILE A 441 14.23 20.76 -21.18
N GLU A 442 13.09 21.31 -21.58
CA GLU A 442 11.95 21.54 -20.68
C GLU A 442 11.41 20.22 -20.09
N ASN A 443 11.30 19.16 -20.89
CA ASN A 443 10.84 17.85 -20.41
C ASN A 443 11.85 17.22 -19.43
N GLU A 444 13.15 17.41 -19.65
CA GLU A 444 14.21 16.95 -18.74
C GLU A 444 14.21 17.74 -17.42
N VAL A 445 14.01 19.07 -17.48
CA VAL A 445 13.83 19.93 -16.30
C VAL A 445 12.58 19.53 -15.51
N LEU A 446 11.45 19.27 -16.17
CA LEU A 446 10.21 18.85 -15.53
C LEU A 446 10.32 17.46 -14.89
N ARG A 447 11.06 16.52 -15.50
CA ARG A 447 11.35 15.21 -14.91
C ARG A 447 12.23 15.33 -13.67
N HIS A 448 13.24 16.20 -13.70
CA HIS A 448 14.07 16.50 -12.53
C HIS A 448 13.24 17.15 -11.41
N ALA A 449 12.36 18.10 -11.73
CA ALA A 449 11.47 18.75 -10.77
C ALA A 449 10.48 17.75 -10.13
N ASN A 450 9.84 16.89 -10.93
CA ASN A 450 8.96 15.84 -10.43
C ASN A 450 9.69 14.79 -9.59
N SER A 451 10.92 14.44 -9.95
CA SER A 451 11.76 13.57 -9.11
C SER A 451 12.08 14.24 -7.77
N GLY A 452 12.39 15.54 -7.77
CA GLY A 452 12.63 16.33 -6.55
C GLY A 452 11.40 16.39 -5.65
N LEU A 453 10.22 16.65 -6.23
CA LEU A 453 8.96 16.70 -5.50
C LEU A 453 8.55 15.34 -4.92
N ARG A 454 8.73 14.24 -5.68
CA ARG A 454 8.48 12.88 -5.18
C ARG A 454 9.43 12.50 -4.04
N THR A 455 10.70 12.90 -4.14
CA THR A 455 11.68 12.67 -3.08
C THR A 455 11.34 13.49 -1.83
N ALA A 456 10.97 14.76 -2.00
CA ALA A 456 10.52 15.63 -0.92
C ALA A 456 9.23 15.11 -0.24
N LEU A 457 8.27 14.59 -1.01
CA LEU A 457 7.04 14.01 -0.48
C LEU A 457 7.32 12.75 0.36
N VAL A 458 8.17 11.85 -0.14
CA VAL A 458 8.61 10.65 0.60
C VAL A 458 9.39 11.02 1.85
N GLU A 459 10.19 12.09 1.82
CA GLU A 459 10.87 12.63 3.01
C GLU A 459 9.89 13.25 4.02
N GLU A 460 8.86 13.95 3.55
CA GLU A 460 7.83 14.57 4.38
C GLU A 460 6.91 13.51 5.02
N GLU A 461 6.59 12.43 4.31
CA GLU A 461 5.90 11.26 4.85
C GLU A 461 6.74 10.51 5.89
N LYS A 462 8.07 10.41 5.67
CA LYS A 462 9.02 9.89 6.67
C LYS A 462 9.12 10.81 7.90
N LYS A 463 9.04 12.14 7.74
CA LYS A 463 8.97 13.13 8.84
C LYS A 463 7.65 13.11 9.60
N ARG A 464 6.53 12.72 8.99
CA ARG A 464 5.26 12.54 9.70
C ARG A 464 5.24 11.28 10.57
N LYS A 465 5.94 10.22 10.14
CA LYS A 465 6.06 8.94 10.87
C LYS A 465 7.14 8.94 11.96
N ARG A 466 8.14 9.83 11.88
CA ARG A 466 9.13 10.09 12.95
C ARG A 466 8.75 11.42 13.59
N GLY A 467 8.22 11.43 14.81
CA GLY A 467 7.75 12.67 15.47
C GLY A 467 8.70 13.87 15.29
N LYS A 468 8.14 15.10 15.21
CA LYS A 468 8.84 16.36 14.91
C LYS A 468 10.27 16.39 15.49
N GLY A 469 11.27 16.19 14.64
CA GLY A 469 12.67 16.39 15.01
C GLY A 469 12.89 17.86 15.40
N MET A 470 13.52 18.10 16.55
CA MET A 470 13.71 19.42 17.19
C MET A 470 14.56 20.46 16.41
N GLY A 471 14.74 20.32 15.09
CA GLY A 471 15.53 21.29 14.31
C GLY A 471 16.97 21.44 14.79
N LEU A 472 17.56 20.37 15.34
CA LEU A 472 18.90 20.35 15.93
C LEU A 472 20.03 20.60 14.92
N PHE A 473 19.77 20.31 13.65
CA PHE A 473 20.73 20.43 12.56
C PHE A 473 20.43 21.66 11.71
N ASP A 474 21.47 22.43 11.38
CA ASP A 474 21.40 23.59 10.51
C ASP A 474 20.79 23.21 9.14
N LYS A 475 19.61 23.78 8.83
CA LYS A 475 18.86 23.49 7.61
C LYS A 475 19.41 24.24 6.39
N ASP A 476 20.14 25.32 6.62
CA ASP A 476 20.61 26.20 5.55
C ASP A 476 21.87 25.64 4.89
N ARG A 477 22.58 24.71 5.56
CA ARG A 477 23.80 24.05 5.08
C ARG A 477 23.84 22.55 5.43
N PRO A 478 22.97 21.73 4.82
CA PRO A 478 22.81 20.31 5.18
C PRO A 478 24.05 19.44 4.89
N GLY A 479 24.99 19.91 4.06
CA GLY A 479 26.23 19.21 3.71
C GLY A 479 27.45 19.57 4.56
N GLU A 480 27.28 20.39 5.62
CA GLU A 480 28.38 20.84 6.48
C GLU A 480 28.46 20.01 7.77
N ALA A 481 29.68 19.63 8.19
CA ALA A 481 29.91 18.95 9.46
C ALA A 481 29.62 19.87 10.65
N GLN A 482 28.86 19.37 11.62
CA GLN A 482 28.39 20.18 12.75
C GLN A 482 29.20 19.90 14.02
N PHE A 483 29.80 20.95 14.57
CA PHE A 483 30.58 20.90 15.80
C PHE A 483 29.76 21.37 17.00
N PHE A 484 29.49 20.48 17.96
CA PHE A 484 28.77 20.80 19.19
C PHE A 484 29.73 21.20 20.31
N SER A 485 30.21 22.45 20.23
CA SER A 485 30.97 23.07 21.32
C SER A 485 30.05 23.54 22.46
N PRO A 486 30.56 23.73 23.70
CA PRO A 486 29.73 24.15 24.84
C PRO A 486 28.86 25.39 24.58
N ALA A 487 29.38 26.37 23.84
CA ALA A 487 28.62 27.56 23.45
C ALA A 487 27.47 27.25 22.48
N LYS A 488 27.67 26.32 21.53
CA LYS A 488 26.62 25.88 20.59
C LYS A 488 25.57 25.04 21.32
N VAL A 489 26.00 24.19 22.25
CA VAL A 489 25.10 23.38 23.10
C VAL A 489 24.25 24.30 24.00
N ALA A 490 24.84 25.35 24.58
CA ALA A 490 24.10 26.35 25.36
C ALA A 490 23.04 27.09 24.51
N ALA A 491 23.38 27.49 23.29
CA ALA A 491 22.42 28.12 22.37
C ALA A 491 21.27 27.16 21.97
N VAL A 492 21.57 25.88 21.76
CA VAL A 492 20.54 24.85 21.50
C VAL A 492 19.65 24.63 22.74
N ARG A 493 20.22 24.61 23.95
CA ARG A 493 19.45 24.53 25.21
C ARG A 493 18.50 25.72 25.37
N GLN A 494 18.98 26.93 25.09
CA GLN A 494 18.17 28.16 25.17
C GLN A 494 16.99 28.11 24.19
N ARG A 495 17.23 27.75 22.93
CA ARG A 495 16.15 27.60 21.92
C ARG A 495 15.14 26.51 22.29
N ALA A 496 15.59 25.40 22.87
CA ALA A 496 14.70 24.34 23.34
C ALA A 496 13.82 24.82 24.51
N GLN A 497 14.39 25.56 25.46
CA GLN A 497 13.65 26.16 26.58
C GLN A 497 12.64 27.20 26.08
N GLU A 498 13.01 28.06 25.13
CA GLU A 498 12.11 29.04 24.51
C GLU A 498 10.92 28.36 23.80
N MET A 499 11.16 27.26 23.07
CA MET A 499 10.09 26.47 22.45
C MET A 499 9.18 25.76 23.46
N GLU A 500 9.74 25.23 24.53
CA GLU A 500 8.98 24.59 25.61
C GLU A 500 8.09 25.62 26.32
N ILE A 501 8.63 26.79 26.66
CA ILE A 501 7.90 27.91 27.26
C ILE A 501 6.80 28.41 26.31
N ALA A 502 7.08 28.56 25.01
CA ALA A 502 6.07 28.97 24.03
C ALA A 502 4.94 27.93 23.88
N SER A 503 5.27 26.64 23.92
CA SER A 503 4.30 25.54 23.90
C SER A 503 3.42 25.54 25.15
N GLN A 504 4.01 25.74 26.33
CA GLN A 504 3.29 25.84 27.59
C GLN A 504 2.40 27.10 27.65
N LEU A 505 2.89 28.24 27.15
CA LEU A 505 2.11 29.47 27.05
C LEU A 505 0.92 29.31 26.08
N GLN A 506 1.10 28.64 24.95
CA GLN A 506 -0.01 28.33 24.03
C GLN A 506 -1.06 27.41 24.68
N LYS A 507 -0.64 26.43 25.48
CA LYS A 507 -1.56 25.58 26.25
C LYS A 507 -2.31 26.38 27.30
N ALA A 508 -1.63 27.25 28.05
CA ALA A 508 -2.25 28.12 29.05
C ALA A 508 -3.28 29.08 28.43
N ILE A 509 -2.94 29.73 27.30
CA ILE A 509 -3.88 30.59 26.55
C ILE A 509 -5.11 29.79 26.05
N ALA A 510 -4.91 28.54 25.63
CA ALA A 510 -6.01 27.68 25.20
C ALA A 510 -6.91 27.25 26.36
N GLU A 511 -6.35 26.97 27.54
CA GLU A 511 -7.09 26.66 28.76
C GLU A 511 -7.84 27.86 29.32
N GLU A 512 -7.21 29.04 29.32
CA GLU A 512 -7.86 30.29 29.73
C GLU A 512 -9.04 30.63 28.80
N ARG A 513 -8.87 30.47 27.47
CA ARG A 513 -9.97 30.61 26.50
C ARG A 513 -11.08 29.58 26.72
N LYS A 514 -10.77 28.36 27.17
CA LYS A 514 -11.78 27.35 27.54
C LYS A 514 -12.52 27.75 28.80
N MET A 515 -11.82 28.23 29.83
CA MET A 515 -12.41 28.72 31.08
C MET A 515 -13.30 29.94 30.84
N GLN A 516 -12.87 30.89 30.02
CA GLN A 516 -13.66 32.06 29.62
C GLN A 516 -14.98 31.63 28.95
N LYS A 517 -14.90 30.71 27.99
CA LYS A 517 -16.09 30.16 27.31
C LYS A 517 -16.99 29.34 28.24
N ALA A 518 -16.44 28.71 29.26
CA ALA A 518 -17.22 27.98 30.27
C ALA A 518 -17.99 28.96 31.17
N ARG A 519 -17.34 30.03 31.65
CA ARG A 519 -17.99 31.08 32.44
C ARG A 519 -19.10 31.79 31.68
N GLU A 520 -18.86 32.16 30.42
CA GLU A 520 -19.89 32.75 29.55
C GLU A 520 -21.09 31.81 29.31
N ARG A 521 -20.86 30.49 29.33
CA ARG A 521 -21.93 29.49 29.22
C ARG A 521 -22.71 29.33 30.52
N GLU A 522 -22.04 29.40 31.67
CA GLU A 522 -22.68 29.36 32.99
C GLU A 522 -23.53 30.61 33.24
N GLU A 523 -23.03 31.81 32.94
CA GLU A 523 -23.81 33.05 33.04
C GLU A 523 -25.05 33.02 32.15
N LYS A 524 -24.90 32.61 30.89
CA LYS A 524 -26.04 32.43 29.98
C LYS A 524 -27.00 31.33 30.43
N ALA A 525 -26.51 30.30 31.12
CA ALA A 525 -27.35 29.24 31.67
C ALA A 525 -28.12 29.72 32.90
N GLN A 526 -27.50 30.52 33.78
CA GLN A 526 -28.15 31.15 34.93
C GLN A 526 -29.24 32.14 34.50
N GLU A 527 -28.95 33.03 33.53
CA GLU A 527 -29.93 33.97 32.99
C GLU A 527 -31.12 33.24 32.34
N LYS A 528 -30.86 32.11 31.67
CA LYS A 528 -31.88 31.28 31.06
C LYS A 528 -32.67 30.46 32.08
N ALA A 529 -32.06 30.09 33.21
CA ALA A 529 -32.71 29.38 34.31
C ALA A 529 -33.66 30.31 35.09
N GLU A 530 -33.26 31.56 35.37
CA GLU A 530 -34.14 32.57 35.97
C GLU A 530 -35.35 32.85 35.07
N LYS A 531 -35.13 33.10 33.78
CA LYS A 531 -36.20 33.27 32.80
C LYS A 531 -37.08 32.01 32.66
N ALA A 532 -36.55 30.82 32.93
CA ALA A 532 -37.31 29.58 32.92
C ALA A 532 -38.13 29.38 34.20
N GLN A 533 -37.64 29.77 35.37
CA GLN A 533 -38.38 29.75 36.63
C GLN A 533 -39.58 30.72 36.57
N GLU A 534 -39.38 31.92 36.03
CA GLU A 534 -40.45 32.91 35.83
C GLU A 534 -41.54 32.38 34.87
N ARG A 535 -41.13 31.69 33.80
CA ARG A 535 -42.04 31.02 32.85
C ARG A 535 -42.71 29.78 33.43
N ALA A 536 -42.07 29.07 34.36
CA ALA A 536 -42.61 27.90 35.05
C ALA A 536 -43.72 28.30 36.05
N ALA A 537 -43.51 29.37 36.82
CA ALA A 537 -44.54 29.94 37.69
C ALA A 537 -45.78 30.40 36.88
N ARG A 538 -45.56 31.04 35.73
CA ARG A 538 -46.62 31.46 34.81
C ARG A 538 -47.32 30.28 34.12
N ARG A 539 -46.65 29.13 33.97
CA ARG A 539 -47.20 27.88 33.41
C ARG A 539 -47.98 27.07 34.45
N GLN A 540 -47.59 27.06 35.72
CA GLN A 540 -48.35 26.40 36.78
C GLN A 540 -49.72 27.06 36.98
N ALA A 541 -49.79 28.40 36.94
CA ALA A 541 -51.06 29.12 36.95
C ALA A 541 -51.97 28.77 35.75
N LYS A 542 -51.37 28.45 34.59
CA LYS A 542 -52.08 28.10 33.34
C LYS A 542 -52.38 26.60 33.19
N LEU A 543 -51.73 25.75 33.98
CA LEU A 543 -51.96 24.29 34.03
C LEU A 543 -53.19 23.96 34.88
N ALA A 544 -53.40 24.70 35.97
CA ALA A 544 -54.59 24.58 36.82
C ALA A 544 -55.90 24.87 36.05
N GLU A 545 -55.88 25.80 35.08
CA GLU A 545 -57.01 26.05 34.17
C GLU A 545 -57.19 24.98 33.09
N ARG A 546 -56.13 24.26 32.70
CA ARG A 546 -56.13 23.31 31.57
C ARG A 546 -56.42 21.87 31.99
N GLU A 547 -56.23 21.52 33.27
CA GLU A 547 -56.61 20.19 33.79
C GLU A 547 -58.13 19.97 33.77
N LEU A 548 -58.94 21.03 33.82
CA LEU A 548 -60.41 20.94 33.67
C LEU A 548 -60.86 20.69 32.21
N ALA A 549 -60.03 20.98 31.21
CA ALA A 549 -60.38 20.92 29.80
C ALA A 549 -59.89 19.65 29.07
N THR A 550 -59.09 18.80 29.72
CA THR A 550 -58.39 17.67 29.07
C THR A 550 -59.11 16.32 29.23
N VAL A 551 -60.38 16.32 29.62
CA VAL A 551 -61.21 15.09 29.66
C VAL A 551 -61.99 14.86 28.34
N LEU A 552 -62.03 15.85 27.43
CA LEU A 552 -62.97 15.84 26.30
C LEU A 552 -62.41 15.56 24.88
N CYS A 553 -61.11 15.31 24.67
CA CYS A 553 -60.60 15.07 23.31
C CYS A 553 -59.71 13.83 23.21
N LYS A 554 -60.34 12.65 23.11
CA LYS A 554 -59.64 11.35 23.01
C LYS A 554 -59.85 10.61 21.68
N LYS A 555 -60.25 11.28 20.59
CA LYS A 555 -60.65 10.55 19.36
C LYS A 555 -60.23 11.09 17.98
N HIS A 556 -59.36 12.11 17.84
CA HIS A 556 -59.13 12.72 16.50
C HIS A 556 -57.69 12.82 15.95
N ASP A 557 -56.63 12.43 16.67
CA ASP A 557 -55.22 12.74 16.28
C ASP A 557 -54.40 11.54 15.74
N SER A 558 -55.03 10.39 15.48
CA SER A 558 -54.37 9.10 15.15
C SER A 558 -53.71 9.03 13.77
N ASP A 559 -54.16 9.82 12.78
CA ASP A 559 -53.98 9.43 11.37
C ASP A 559 -52.88 10.21 10.61
N GLN A 560 -52.09 11.04 11.31
CA GLN A 560 -51.09 11.93 10.68
C GLN A 560 -49.71 11.28 10.45
N PHE A 561 -49.38 10.18 11.17
CA PHE A 561 -48.07 9.50 11.13
C PHE A 561 -48.19 7.98 10.96
N THR A 562 -49.39 7.49 10.64
CA THR A 562 -49.65 6.05 10.45
C THR A 562 -49.19 5.64 9.07
N ILE A 563 -48.22 4.74 9.02
CA ILE A 563 -47.70 4.11 7.79
C ILE A 563 -48.08 2.64 7.82
N GLY A 564 -48.60 2.14 6.71
CA GLY A 564 -48.98 0.76 6.50
C GLY A 564 -47.79 -0.16 6.74
N PHE A 565 -47.99 -1.18 7.58
CA PHE A 565 -46.99 -2.21 7.77
C PHE A 565 -47.17 -3.27 6.69
N ASP A 566 -46.32 -3.24 5.66
CA ASP A 566 -46.31 -4.27 4.62
C ASP A 566 -45.62 -5.54 5.14
N LEU A 567 -46.44 -6.56 5.41
CA LEU A 567 -45.99 -7.88 5.86
C LEU A 567 -45.50 -8.77 4.71
N SER A 568 -45.72 -8.38 3.45
CA SER A 568 -45.37 -9.20 2.28
C SER A 568 -43.86 -9.30 2.05
N ALA A 569 -43.12 -8.26 2.42
CA ALA A 569 -41.66 -8.17 2.28
C ALA A 569 -40.88 -8.89 3.39
N ILE A 570 -41.54 -9.32 4.47
CA ILE A 570 -40.90 -9.98 5.62
C ILE A 570 -41.23 -11.48 5.57
N PRO A 571 -40.22 -12.37 5.40
CA PRO A 571 -40.46 -13.81 5.33
C PRO A 571 -41.27 -14.29 6.54
N GLU A 572 -42.41 -14.91 6.27
CA GLU A 572 -43.09 -15.71 7.28
C GLU A 572 -42.24 -16.95 7.52
N ALA A 573 -41.53 -16.98 8.65
CA ALA A 573 -41.08 -18.27 9.16
C ALA A 573 -42.35 -19.04 9.50
N ALA A 574 -42.72 -19.96 8.62
CA ALA A 574 -43.88 -20.83 8.80
C ALA A 574 -43.82 -21.67 10.09
N GLN A 575 -42.71 -21.62 10.84
CA GLN A 575 -42.33 -22.58 11.87
C GLN A 575 -41.53 -21.94 13.02
N PHE A 576 -41.82 -20.69 13.39
CA PHE A 576 -41.21 -20.06 14.57
C PHE A 576 -41.75 -20.71 15.86
N VAL A 577 -40.88 -21.41 16.59
CA VAL A 577 -41.22 -21.95 17.91
C VAL A 577 -41.09 -20.85 18.97
N ALA A 578 -42.18 -20.65 19.70
CA ALA A 578 -42.44 -19.42 20.43
C ALA A 578 -41.56 -19.26 21.67
N ARG A 579 -40.63 -18.30 21.61
CA ARG A 579 -39.76 -17.86 22.71
C ARG A 579 -40.45 -16.84 23.61
N GLU A 580 -41.50 -17.27 24.29
CA GLU A 580 -42.42 -16.39 25.03
C GLU A 580 -41.72 -15.55 26.11
N ASN A 581 -40.71 -16.11 26.79
CA ASN A 581 -39.97 -15.39 27.82
C ASN A 581 -39.19 -14.20 27.23
N GLU A 582 -38.47 -14.43 26.13
CA GLU A 582 -37.71 -13.40 25.43
C GLU A 582 -38.63 -12.35 24.81
N LEU A 583 -39.75 -12.75 24.20
CA LEU A 583 -40.75 -11.83 23.66
C LEU A 583 -41.39 -10.96 24.75
N ALA A 584 -41.73 -11.53 25.90
CA ALA A 584 -42.27 -10.80 27.04
C ALA A 584 -41.27 -9.77 27.58
N GLU A 585 -39.98 -10.13 27.66
CA GLU A 585 -38.93 -9.22 28.10
C GLU A 585 -38.68 -8.08 27.09
N MET A 586 -38.65 -8.38 25.79
CA MET A 586 -38.61 -7.36 24.74
C MET A 586 -39.79 -6.40 24.87
N HIS A 587 -40.99 -6.93 25.15
CA HIS A 587 -42.18 -6.11 25.33
C HIS A 587 -42.07 -5.17 26.53
N ARG A 588 -41.62 -5.70 27.67
CA ARG A 588 -41.42 -4.94 28.91
C ARG A 588 -40.42 -3.79 28.73
N LEU A 589 -39.38 -3.99 27.92
CA LEU A 589 -38.32 -3.01 27.71
C LEU A 589 -38.68 -1.92 26.69
N LEU A 590 -39.43 -2.27 25.65
CA LEU A 590 -39.83 -1.34 24.60
C LEU A 590 -41.12 -0.56 24.94
N HIS A 591 -41.96 -1.08 25.83
CA HIS A 591 -43.25 -0.48 26.19
C HIS A 591 -43.23 0.21 27.57
N GLY A 592 -43.88 1.38 27.70
CA GLY A 592 -44.12 2.04 29.00
C GLY A 592 -43.17 3.18 29.39
N HIS A 593 -42.26 3.60 28.51
CA HIS A 593 -41.31 4.69 28.77
C HIS A 593 -41.67 6.00 28.05
N LYS A 594 -41.41 7.15 28.69
CA LYS A 594 -41.64 8.51 28.14
C LYS A 594 -40.52 8.99 27.19
N SER A 595 -39.50 8.18 26.94
CA SER A 595 -38.29 8.49 26.17
C SER A 595 -37.92 7.35 25.21
N ARG A 596 -36.99 7.59 24.29
CA ARG A 596 -36.47 6.56 23.37
C ARG A 596 -35.83 5.41 24.14
N SER A 597 -36.11 4.18 23.71
CA SER A 597 -35.60 2.94 24.29
C SER A 597 -34.97 2.10 23.18
N ALA A 598 -33.89 1.35 23.47
CA ALA A 598 -33.26 0.44 22.54
C ALA A 598 -33.01 -0.92 23.20
N VAL A 599 -33.39 -2.00 22.50
CA VAL A 599 -33.10 -3.39 22.89
C VAL A 599 -32.10 -3.98 21.91
N VAL A 600 -31.04 -4.58 22.43
CA VAL A 600 -30.02 -5.26 21.62
C VAL A 600 -30.16 -6.76 21.81
N LEU A 601 -30.50 -7.47 20.73
CA LEU A 601 -30.55 -8.93 20.70
C LEU A 601 -29.17 -9.47 20.27
N HIS A 602 -28.49 -10.20 21.15
CA HIS A 602 -27.19 -10.78 20.82
C HIS A 602 -27.12 -12.28 21.13
N GLY A 603 -26.47 -13.05 20.27
CA GLY A 603 -26.39 -14.51 20.36
C GLY A 603 -25.76 -15.11 19.10
N LEU A 604 -25.52 -16.42 19.11
CA LEU A 604 -24.87 -17.16 18.02
C LEU A 604 -25.55 -16.94 16.66
N GLY A 605 -24.79 -17.08 15.57
CA GLY A 605 -25.35 -17.06 14.22
C GLY A 605 -26.37 -18.20 14.04
N GLY A 606 -27.51 -17.94 13.39
CA GLY A 606 -28.56 -18.97 13.22
C GLY A 606 -29.39 -19.30 14.47
N ILE A 607 -29.18 -18.62 15.61
CA ILE A 607 -29.94 -18.86 16.84
C ILE A 607 -31.39 -18.36 16.79
N GLY A 608 -31.82 -17.67 15.72
CA GLY A 608 -33.19 -17.17 15.56
C GLY A 608 -33.44 -15.72 16.02
N LYS A 609 -32.40 -14.87 16.12
CA LYS A 609 -32.53 -13.44 16.50
C LYS A 609 -33.47 -12.66 15.59
N THR A 610 -33.26 -12.78 14.28
CA THR A 610 -34.07 -12.13 13.24
C THR A 610 -35.53 -12.58 13.33
N GLN A 611 -35.76 -13.88 13.51
CA GLN A 611 -37.11 -14.44 13.66
C GLN A 611 -37.82 -13.94 14.92
N LEU A 612 -37.09 -13.83 16.04
CA LEU A 612 -37.63 -13.26 17.28
C LEU A 612 -38.05 -11.79 17.11
N ALA A 613 -37.28 -11.00 16.35
CA ALA A 613 -37.60 -9.60 16.05
C ALA A 613 -38.82 -9.47 15.12
N ILE A 614 -38.94 -10.35 14.11
CA ILE A 614 -40.11 -10.43 13.22
C ILE A 614 -41.37 -10.74 14.03
N GLU A 615 -41.32 -11.75 14.90
CA GLU A 615 -42.46 -12.17 15.69
C GLU A 615 -42.91 -11.07 16.67
N TYR A 616 -41.96 -10.38 17.31
CA TYR A 616 -42.26 -9.22 18.15
C TYR A 616 -42.97 -8.10 17.37
N ALA A 617 -42.46 -7.76 16.18
CA ALA A 617 -43.03 -6.73 15.32
C ALA A 617 -44.47 -7.08 14.92
N ARG A 618 -44.73 -8.35 14.57
CA ARG A 618 -46.06 -8.85 14.22
C ARG A 618 -47.05 -8.76 15.38
N ARG A 619 -46.69 -9.30 16.56
CA ARG A 619 -47.56 -9.33 17.75
C ARG A 619 -47.94 -7.95 18.28
N HIS A 620 -47.09 -6.95 18.05
CA HIS A 620 -47.26 -5.62 18.62
C HIS A 620 -47.40 -4.50 17.58
N LYS A 621 -47.62 -4.82 16.30
CA LYS A 621 -47.74 -3.83 15.21
C LYS A 621 -48.74 -2.72 15.51
N GLU A 622 -49.87 -3.06 16.12
CA GLU A 622 -50.97 -2.11 16.42
C GLU A 622 -50.59 -1.06 17.48
N LYS A 623 -49.54 -1.30 18.26
CA LYS A 623 -49.05 -0.35 19.27
C LYS A 623 -48.17 0.75 18.66
N TYR A 624 -47.71 0.57 17.42
CA TYR A 624 -46.84 1.49 16.71
C TYR A 624 -47.58 2.16 15.53
N THR A 625 -47.25 3.41 15.23
CA THR A 625 -47.74 4.14 14.05
C THR A 625 -46.93 3.81 12.80
N ALA A 626 -45.69 3.35 12.94
CA ALA A 626 -44.85 2.90 11.85
C ALA A 626 -43.83 1.87 12.36
N VAL A 627 -43.53 0.86 11.55
CA VAL A 627 -42.47 -0.12 11.83
C VAL A 627 -41.55 -0.16 10.61
N PHE A 628 -40.27 0.11 10.82
CA PHE A 628 -39.27 0.13 9.76
C PHE A 628 -38.24 -0.96 9.98
N TRP A 629 -37.94 -1.71 8.92
CA TRP A 629 -36.91 -2.74 8.89
C TRP A 629 -35.70 -2.24 8.10
N LEU A 630 -34.52 -2.23 8.71
CA LEU A 630 -33.30 -1.70 8.13
C LEU A 630 -32.23 -2.78 8.05
N ASN A 631 -31.59 -2.91 6.89
CA ASN A 631 -30.41 -3.75 6.72
C ASN A 631 -29.17 -2.97 7.15
N ALA A 632 -28.51 -3.41 8.23
CA ALA A 632 -27.38 -2.73 8.85
C ALA A 632 -26.04 -3.47 8.63
N ASN A 633 -25.91 -4.26 7.56
CA ASN A 633 -24.67 -4.91 7.14
C ASN A 633 -23.51 -3.92 7.00
N ASP A 634 -23.77 -2.81 6.30
CA ASP A 634 -22.82 -1.74 6.06
C ASP A 634 -23.52 -0.39 5.86
N GLU A 635 -22.73 0.67 5.78
CA GLU A 635 -23.22 2.04 5.67
C GLU A 635 -24.08 2.28 4.43
N ASP A 636 -23.75 1.69 3.28
CA ASP A 636 -24.47 1.89 2.01
C ASP A 636 -25.81 1.14 2.04
N SER A 637 -25.86 -0.09 2.56
CA SER A 637 -27.11 -0.84 2.79
C SER A 637 -28.04 -0.13 3.79
N LEU A 638 -27.44 0.53 4.79
CA LEU A 638 -28.21 1.28 5.77
C LEU A 638 -28.78 2.57 5.17
N LYS A 639 -27.96 3.35 4.46
CA LYS A 639 -28.39 4.56 3.70
C LYS A 639 -29.49 4.22 2.70
N SER A 640 -29.33 3.09 2.01
CA SER A 640 -30.32 2.48 1.13
C SER A 640 -31.66 2.22 1.83
N SER A 641 -31.62 1.65 3.03
CA SER A 641 -32.82 1.40 3.83
C SER A 641 -33.53 2.70 4.23
N PHE A 642 -32.78 3.76 4.56
CA PHE A 642 -33.35 5.07 4.85
C PHE A 642 -34.02 5.72 3.64
N ARG A 643 -33.49 5.52 2.44
CA ARG A 643 -34.15 5.98 1.21
C ARG A 643 -35.49 5.29 1.00
N ASN A 644 -35.55 3.97 1.14
CA ASN A 644 -36.81 3.22 1.01
C ASN A 644 -37.83 3.76 2.03
N ILE A 645 -37.41 4.05 3.27
CA ILE A 645 -38.29 4.70 4.26
C ILE A 645 -38.80 6.05 3.74
N ALA A 646 -37.92 6.91 3.19
CA ALA A 646 -38.33 8.20 2.65
C ALA A 646 -39.35 8.06 1.52
N GLU A 647 -39.14 7.13 0.60
CA GLU A 647 -40.03 6.81 -0.51
C GLU A 647 -41.40 6.34 -0.01
N HIS A 648 -41.44 5.32 0.86
CA HIS A 648 -42.69 4.81 1.45
C HIS A 648 -43.45 5.89 2.24
N VAL A 649 -42.74 6.72 3.02
CA VAL A 649 -43.36 7.84 3.77
C VAL A 649 -43.95 8.87 2.80
N VAL A 650 -43.25 9.19 1.72
CA VAL A 650 -43.72 10.15 0.71
C VAL A 650 -44.91 9.59 -0.05
N GLU A 651 -44.90 8.31 -0.43
CA GLU A 651 -45.98 7.66 -1.20
C GLU A 651 -47.28 7.50 -0.41
N GLU A 652 -47.23 6.98 0.81
CA GLU A 652 -48.43 6.73 1.60
C GLU A 652 -49.03 7.98 2.24
N GLN A 653 -48.23 9.05 2.41
CA GLN A 653 -48.64 10.27 3.09
C GLN A 653 -48.64 11.51 2.16
N LYS A 654 -48.80 11.28 0.84
CA LYS A 654 -48.94 12.37 -0.16
C LYS A 654 -50.01 13.39 0.28
N GLY A 655 -49.62 14.66 0.39
CA GLY A 655 -50.52 15.78 0.73
C GLY A 655 -50.71 16.10 2.22
N LYS A 656 -50.05 15.39 3.15
CA LYS A 656 -50.12 15.71 4.59
C LYS A 656 -49.03 16.68 5.03
N SER A 657 -49.34 17.57 5.98
CA SER A 657 -48.39 18.58 6.50
C SER A 657 -47.13 17.99 7.16
N SER A 658 -47.10 16.69 7.47
CA SER A 658 -45.96 16.00 8.09
C SER A 658 -44.86 15.63 7.09
N THR A 659 -45.09 15.64 5.78
CA THR A 659 -44.13 15.18 4.76
C THR A 659 -43.40 16.29 4.00
N SER A 660 -43.62 17.56 4.34
CA SER A 660 -43.01 18.71 3.63
C SER A 660 -41.48 18.69 3.60
N VAL A 661 -40.83 18.07 4.60
CA VAL A 661 -39.36 17.94 4.69
C VAL A 661 -38.82 16.84 3.76
N LEU A 662 -39.62 15.81 3.47
CA LEU A 662 -39.21 14.68 2.64
C LEU A 662 -39.58 14.87 1.16
N ALA A 663 -40.68 15.58 0.88
CA ALA A 663 -41.16 15.82 -0.48
C ALA A 663 -40.29 16.78 -1.32
N SER A 664 -39.40 17.56 -0.69
CA SER A 664 -38.52 18.53 -1.35
C SER A 664 -37.12 17.99 -1.67
N ILE A 665 -36.85 16.72 -1.37
CA ILE A 665 -35.50 16.14 -1.44
C ILE A 665 -35.41 15.25 -2.66
N ASP A 666 -34.31 15.40 -3.38
CA ASP A 666 -33.91 14.48 -4.42
C ASP A 666 -33.53 13.14 -3.79
N LEU A 667 -34.41 12.15 -3.90
CA LEU A 667 -34.21 10.79 -3.40
C LEU A 667 -33.09 10.06 -4.16
N ASP A 668 -32.78 10.52 -5.38
CA ASP A 668 -31.72 10.01 -6.27
C ASP A 668 -30.37 10.72 -6.10
N GLY A 669 -30.36 11.83 -5.37
CA GLY A 669 -29.16 12.60 -5.07
C GLY A 669 -28.37 12.08 -3.87
N ASN A 670 -27.94 12.99 -3.00
CA ASN A 670 -27.07 12.65 -1.88
C ASN A 670 -27.82 11.89 -0.76
N LEU A 671 -27.54 10.60 -0.60
CA LEU A 671 -28.15 9.73 0.42
C LEU A 671 -27.95 10.22 1.86
N ASP A 672 -26.89 10.97 2.17
CA ASP A 672 -26.71 11.54 3.51
C ASP A 672 -27.74 12.62 3.82
N GLN A 673 -28.18 13.37 2.80
CA GLN A 673 -29.28 14.32 2.94
C GLN A 673 -30.62 13.59 3.19
N VAL A 674 -30.85 12.49 2.48
CA VAL A 674 -32.02 11.63 2.68
C VAL A 674 -32.06 11.09 4.11
N VAL A 675 -30.93 10.56 4.62
CA VAL A 675 -30.81 10.09 6.01
C VAL A 675 -31.10 11.22 7.01
N ALA A 676 -30.55 12.42 6.79
CA ALA A 676 -30.77 13.58 7.66
C ALA A 676 -32.25 14.00 7.69
N ALA A 677 -32.93 13.91 6.55
CA ALA A 677 -34.34 14.26 6.43
C ALA A 677 -35.27 13.26 7.10
N VAL A 678 -35.04 11.95 6.91
CA VAL A 678 -35.79 10.90 7.62
C VAL A 678 -35.59 11.02 9.13
N LYS A 679 -34.37 11.27 9.59
CA LYS A 679 -34.10 11.55 11.02
C LYS A 679 -34.88 12.77 11.51
N THR A 680 -34.97 13.82 10.71
CA THR A 680 -35.74 15.04 11.05
C THR A 680 -37.23 14.74 11.17
N TRP A 681 -37.79 13.93 10.26
CA TRP A 681 -39.17 13.48 10.31
C TRP A 681 -39.48 12.60 11.55
N LEU A 682 -38.57 11.67 11.90
CA LEU A 682 -38.66 10.85 13.12
C LEU A 682 -38.54 11.68 14.42
N ASN A 683 -37.92 12.85 14.35
CA ASN A 683 -37.74 13.78 15.47
C ASN A 683 -38.91 14.77 15.66
N LEU A 684 -39.95 14.73 14.81
CA LEU A 684 -41.11 15.60 14.96
C LEU A 684 -41.82 15.36 16.30
N ARG A 685 -42.21 16.42 17.01
CA ARG A 685 -42.78 16.35 18.39
C ARG A 685 -44.02 15.46 18.52
N ARG A 686 -44.75 15.25 17.42
CA ARG A 686 -45.96 14.42 17.38
C ARG A 686 -45.68 12.96 16.95
N ASN A 687 -44.47 12.67 16.44
CA ASN A 687 -44.07 11.35 15.94
C ASN A 687 -43.34 10.55 17.04
N THR A 688 -44.12 9.88 17.91
CA THR A 688 -43.60 9.27 19.16
C THR A 688 -43.80 7.75 19.25
N ARG A 689 -44.45 7.12 18.27
CA ARG A 689 -44.87 5.71 18.32
C ARG A 689 -44.31 4.89 17.17
N TRP A 690 -43.09 5.12 16.73
CA TRP A 690 -42.45 4.31 15.68
C TRP A 690 -41.52 3.24 16.27
N LEU A 691 -41.34 2.14 15.54
CA LEU A 691 -40.37 1.08 15.82
C LEU A 691 -39.35 1.01 14.67
N MET A 692 -38.06 0.97 14.98
CA MET A 692 -37.00 0.73 14.00
C MET A 692 -36.25 -0.55 14.38
N ILE A 693 -36.11 -1.46 13.44
CA ILE A 693 -35.39 -2.72 13.59
C ILE A 693 -34.16 -2.69 12.70
N TYR A 694 -32.98 -2.78 13.31
CA TYR A 694 -31.70 -2.85 12.62
C TYR A 694 -31.26 -4.31 12.60
N ASP A 695 -31.28 -4.95 11.43
CA ASP A 695 -30.93 -6.36 11.25
C ASP A 695 -29.51 -6.50 10.68
N ASN A 696 -28.85 -7.63 10.99
CA ASN A 696 -27.51 -8.00 10.49
C ASN A 696 -26.35 -7.03 10.81
N TYR A 697 -26.40 -6.36 11.97
CA TYR A 697 -25.33 -5.47 12.41
C TYR A 697 -24.08 -6.23 12.92
N ASP A 698 -23.13 -6.52 12.03
CA ASP A 698 -21.99 -7.44 12.26
C ASP A 698 -20.59 -6.75 12.38
N ASN A 699 -20.42 -5.54 12.96
CA ASN A 699 -19.11 -5.08 13.49
C ASN A 699 -19.15 -3.68 14.15
N PRO A 700 -19.03 -3.55 15.50
CA PRO A 700 -18.96 -2.26 16.17
C PRO A 700 -17.53 -1.69 16.35
N ARG A 701 -16.47 -2.37 15.87
CA ARG A 701 -15.06 -2.07 16.25
C ARG A 701 -14.16 -1.45 15.17
N THR A 702 -14.69 -0.86 14.10
CA THR A 702 -13.87 -0.01 13.21
C THR A 702 -13.81 1.43 13.73
N PRO A 703 -12.62 2.07 13.77
CA PRO A 703 -12.52 3.48 14.15
C PRO A 703 -13.08 4.34 13.00
N GLY A 704 -14.32 4.83 13.16
CA GLY A 704 -14.95 5.73 12.19
C GLY A 704 -16.49 5.65 12.13
N ASN A 705 -17.11 4.59 12.64
CA ASN A 705 -18.57 4.44 12.54
C ASN A 705 -19.33 5.27 13.59
N LEU A 706 -20.41 5.92 13.14
CA LEU A 706 -21.28 6.85 13.88
C LEU A 706 -21.61 6.38 15.32
N ASP A 707 -21.40 7.27 16.29
CA ASP A 707 -21.70 7.07 17.72
C ASP A 707 -23.23 6.97 18.01
N TRP A 708 -23.88 5.86 17.66
CA TRP A 708 -25.30 5.65 17.97
C TRP A 708 -25.58 5.45 19.46
N HIS A 709 -24.58 5.00 20.22
CA HIS A 709 -24.67 4.70 21.65
C HIS A 709 -24.82 5.94 22.55
N LYS A 710 -24.66 7.16 22.02
CA LYS A 710 -24.68 8.39 22.83
C LYS A 710 -26.08 8.98 23.09
N LEU A 711 -27.15 8.41 22.52
CA LEU A 711 -28.48 9.04 22.52
C LEU A 711 -29.64 8.21 23.11
N VAL A 712 -29.43 6.96 23.55
CA VAL A 712 -30.52 6.08 24.00
C VAL A 712 -30.09 5.18 25.16
N ARG A 713 -31.02 4.85 26.07
CA ARG A 713 -30.81 3.80 27.08
C ARG A 713 -30.83 2.43 26.39
N VAL A 714 -29.65 1.81 26.29
CA VAL A 714 -29.46 0.50 25.66
C VAL A 714 -29.57 -0.60 26.71
N VAL A 715 -30.42 -1.60 26.48
CA VAL A 715 -30.49 -2.83 27.28
C VAL A 715 -30.17 -4.02 26.38
N THR A 716 -29.19 -4.83 26.78
CA THR A 716 -28.73 -6.02 26.04
C THR A 716 -29.44 -7.27 26.55
N SER A 717 -30.05 -8.04 25.64
CA SER A 717 -30.65 -9.35 25.94
C SER A 717 -29.96 -10.46 25.16
N HIS A 718 -29.53 -11.51 25.88
CA HIS A 718 -28.83 -12.65 25.30
C HIS A 718 -29.83 -13.72 24.83
N VAL A 719 -29.77 -14.08 23.55
CA VAL A 719 -30.62 -15.12 22.95
C VAL A 719 -29.94 -16.48 23.11
N GLN A 720 -30.55 -17.38 23.89
CA GLN A 720 -30.01 -18.70 24.23
C GLN A 720 -30.46 -19.80 23.23
N LYS A 721 -29.83 -21.00 23.33
CA LYS A 721 -30.27 -22.23 22.65
C LYS A 721 -31.61 -22.69 23.20
N LEU A 722 -32.35 -23.50 22.43
CA LEU A 722 -33.63 -24.07 22.90
C LEU A 722 -33.34 -25.05 24.04
N PRO A 723 -33.74 -24.74 25.28
CA PRO A 723 -33.42 -25.58 26.44
C PRO A 723 -34.33 -26.81 26.51
N ASN A 724 -35.48 -26.76 25.84
CA ASN A 724 -36.50 -27.80 25.87
C ASN A 724 -36.42 -28.69 24.62
N ILE A 725 -36.35 -30.00 24.83
CA ILE A 725 -36.34 -31.00 23.74
C ILE A 725 -37.65 -30.96 22.95
N HIS A 726 -38.78 -30.65 23.58
CA HIS A 726 -40.08 -30.56 22.89
C HIS A 726 -40.09 -29.45 21.83
N GLU A 727 -39.52 -28.29 22.13
CA GLU A 727 -39.37 -27.18 21.18
C GLU A 727 -38.49 -27.59 19.99
N GLY A 728 -37.44 -28.37 20.23
CA GLY A 728 -36.58 -28.91 19.17
C GLY A 728 -37.27 -29.96 18.30
N LEU A 729 -38.10 -30.82 18.90
CA LEU A 729 -38.93 -31.80 18.20
C LEU A 729 -40.02 -31.12 17.36
N GLU A 730 -40.59 -30.03 17.85
CA GLU A 730 -41.58 -29.24 17.10
C GLU A 730 -40.97 -28.64 15.83
N ILE A 731 -39.77 -28.03 15.90
CA ILE A 731 -39.05 -27.56 14.71
C ILE A 731 -38.81 -28.72 13.73
N LEU A 732 -38.32 -29.86 14.23
CA LEU A 732 -37.99 -31.01 13.40
C LEU A 732 -39.23 -31.64 12.75
N SER A 733 -40.36 -31.71 13.45
CA SER A 733 -41.63 -32.22 12.94
C SER A 733 -42.15 -31.33 11.82
N ASN A 734 -42.15 -30.02 12.06
CA ASN A 734 -42.63 -29.02 11.11
C ASN A 734 -41.75 -28.99 9.85
N THR A 735 -40.41 -29.00 10.00
CA THR A 735 -39.48 -28.96 8.85
C THR A 735 -39.38 -30.26 8.08
N SER A 736 -39.55 -31.41 8.72
CA SER A 736 -39.55 -32.71 8.01
C SER A 736 -40.92 -33.10 7.44
N LYS A 737 -41.98 -32.36 7.80
CA LYS A 737 -43.40 -32.68 7.52
C LYS A 737 -43.80 -34.09 7.99
N ARG A 738 -43.18 -34.57 9.07
CA ARG A 738 -43.46 -35.88 9.67
C ARG A 738 -44.22 -35.69 10.98
N GLU A 739 -45.36 -36.36 11.08
CA GLU A 739 -46.23 -36.32 12.26
C GLU A 739 -45.80 -37.37 13.31
N ASN A 740 -46.22 -37.17 14.57
CA ASN A 740 -46.06 -38.11 15.69
C ASN A 740 -44.61 -38.45 16.10
N ILE A 741 -43.64 -37.56 15.83
CA ILE A 741 -42.23 -37.80 16.15
C ILE A 741 -41.88 -37.59 17.63
N GLU A 742 -42.83 -37.12 18.44
CA GLU A 742 -42.63 -36.79 19.85
C GLU A 742 -42.16 -37.97 20.70
N ASN A 743 -42.58 -39.19 20.32
CA ASN A 743 -42.22 -40.44 21.00
C ASN A 743 -41.17 -41.26 20.22
N ASP A 744 -40.71 -40.77 19.06
CA ASP A 744 -39.73 -41.46 18.25
C ASP A 744 -38.35 -41.35 18.91
N ARG A 745 -37.77 -42.51 19.27
CA ARG A 745 -36.49 -42.59 19.98
C ARG A 745 -35.35 -41.96 19.17
N ASP A 746 -35.35 -42.13 17.86
CA ASP A 746 -34.30 -41.65 16.98
C ASP A 746 -34.47 -40.15 16.69
N ALA A 747 -35.71 -39.65 16.59
CA ALA A 747 -35.98 -38.21 16.52
C ALA A 747 -35.51 -37.48 17.80
N ILE A 748 -35.78 -38.05 18.98
CA ILE A 748 -35.28 -37.52 20.27
C ILE A 748 -33.74 -37.54 20.31
N ALA A 749 -33.12 -38.63 19.82
CA ALA A 749 -31.67 -38.74 19.78
C ALA A 749 -31.04 -37.69 18.84
N LEU A 750 -31.67 -37.40 17.69
CA LEU A 750 -31.24 -36.37 16.76
C LEU A 750 -31.34 -34.97 17.38
N VAL A 751 -32.46 -34.62 18.01
CA VAL A 751 -32.62 -33.32 18.69
C VAL A 751 -31.57 -33.12 19.79
N LYS A 752 -31.31 -34.17 20.59
CA LYS A 752 -30.25 -34.14 21.61
C LYS A 752 -28.86 -33.94 21.00
N LYS A 753 -28.59 -34.57 19.85
CA LYS A 753 -27.29 -34.47 19.17
C LYS A 753 -27.03 -33.06 18.64
N LEU A 754 -28.08 -32.42 18.10
CA LEU A 754 -28.05 -31.06 17.55
C LEU A 754 -28.14 -29.94 18.61
N ASP A 755 -28.20 -30.31 19.90
CA ASP A 755 -28.07 -29.41 21.06
C ASP A 755 -29.02 -28.19 21.05
N GLY A 756 -30.25 -28.38 20.53
CA GLY A 756 -31.27 -27.33 20.53
C GLY A 756 -30.95 -26.11 19.66
N LEU A 757 -30.06 -26.25 18.66
CA LEU A 757 -29.74 -25.21 17.67
C LEU A 757 -30.85 -25.14 16.59
N PRO A 758 -31.64 -24.05 16.49
CA PRO A 758 -32.77 -23.97 15.56
C PRO A 758 -32.36 -24.18 14.10
N LEU A 759 -31.28 -23.51 13.64
CA LEU A 759 -30.82 -23.63 12.25
C LEU A 759 -30.34 -25.04 11.90
N ALA A 760 -29.71 -25.76 12.85
CA ALA A 760 -29.27 -27.13 12.63
C ALA A 760 -30.46 -28.09 12.54
N LEU A 761 -31.47 -27.90 13.41
CA LEU A 761 -32.72 -28.65 13.42
C LEU A 761 -33.51 -28.43 12.12
N SER A 762 -33.64 -27.19 11.68
CA SER A 762 -34.34 -26.87 10.45
C SER A 762 -33.65 -27.43 9.21
N ALA A 763 -32.32 -27.36 9.14
CA ALA A 763 -31.57 -27.92 8.02
C ALA A 763 -31.64 -29.47 7.98
N ALA A 764 -31.65 -30.13 9.15
CA ALA A 764 -31.84 -31.58 9.22
C ALA A 764 -33.27 -31.99 8.83
N GLY A 765 -34.27 -31.23 9.26
CA GLY A 765 -35.66 -31.48 8.87
C GLY A 765 -35.91 -31.28 7.38
N ALA A 766 -35.40 -30.20 6.78
CA ALA A 766 -35.50 -29.96 5.34
C ALA A 766 -34.87 -31.11 4.52
N TYR A 767 -33.74 -31.66 4.97
CA TYR A 767 -33.18 -32.87 4.36
C TYR A 767 -34.14 -34.06 4.45
N LEU A 768 -34.74 -34.29 5.62
CA LEU A 768 -35.64 -35.41 5.88
C LEU A 768 -37.00 -35.29 5.18
N GLU A 769 -37.41 -34.09 4.79
CA GLU A 769 -38.58 -33.88 3.93
C GLU A 769 -38.32 -34.43 2.51
N HIS A 770 -37.15 -34.14 1.95
CA HIS A 770 -36.82 -34.45 0.56
C HIS A 770 -36.22 -35.85 0.35
N VAL A 771 -35.80 -36.53 1.42
CA VAL A 771 -35.19 -37.86 1.34
C VAL A 771 -35.95 -38.85 2.20
N THR A 772 -36.23 -40.04 1.65
CA THR A 772 -36.92 -41.16 2.33
C THR A 772 -36.14 -41.80 3.48
N THR A 773 -35.03 -41.18 3.90
CA THR A 773 -34.17 -41.63 4.99
C THR A 773 -34.91 -41.62 6.33
N SER A 774 -34.73 -42.68 7.12
CA SER A 774 -35.24 -42.73 8.51
C SER A 774 -34.43 -41.81 9.43
N PHE A 775 -34.96 -41.44 10.60
CA PHE A 775 -34.20 -40.69 11.60
C PHE A 775 -32.91 -41.43 12.02
N SER A 776 -32.99 -42.76 12.14
CA SER A 776 -31.86 -43.64 12.44
C SER A 776 -30.76 -43.59 11.37
N ASP A 777 -31.15 -43.69 10.09
CA ASP A 777 -30.20 -43.63 8.98
C ASP A 777 -29.57 -42.24 8.85
N TYR A 778 -30.32 -41.17 9.10
CA TYR A 778 -29.79 -39.81 9.11
C TYR A 778 -28.79 -39.60 10.25
N LEU A 779 -29.09 -40.09 11.45
CA LEU A 779 -28.15 -40.10 12.58
C LEU A 779 -26.84 -40.82 12.24
N ARG A 780 -26.92 -41.98 11.57
CA ARG A 780 -25.72 -42.71 11.12
C ARG A 780 -24.91 -41.90 10.11
N LEU A 781 -25.58 -41.27 9.13
CA LEU A 781 -24.91 -40.39 8.16
C LEU A 781 -24.26 -39.18 8.85
N TYR A 782 -24.94 -38.62 9.85
CA TYR A 782 -24.44 -37.53 10.67
C TYR A 782 -23.18 -37.93 11.43
N GLU A 783 -23.16 -39.09 12.10
CA GLU A 783 -21.99 -39.56 12.83
C GLU A 783 -20.80 -39.86 11.92
N ALA A 784 -21.05 -40.43 10.74
CA ALA A 784 -20.01 -40.68 9.74
C ALA A 784 -19.42 -39.37 9.18
N SER A 785 -20.28 -38.41 8.83
CA SER A 785 -19.87 -37.09 8.33
C SER A 785 -19.13 -36.27 9.39
N TRP A 786 -19.60 -36.33 10.65
CA TRP A 786 -18.97 -35.68 11.79
C TRP A 786 -17.52 -36.13 12.01
N LEU A 787 -17.26 -37.44 11.96
CA LEU A 787 -15.90 -38.00 12.08
C LEU A 787 -14.99 -37.54 10.94
N LYS A 788 -15.51 -37.52 9.71
CA LYS A 788 -14.76 -37.04 8.53
C LYS A 788 -14.37 -35.56 8.66
N LEU A 789 -15.30 -34.71 9.10
CA LEU A 789 -15.05 -33.28 9.33
C LEU A 789 -14.05 -33.03 10.46
N GLN A 790 -14.09 -33.81 11.55
CA GLN A 790 -13.08 -33.74 12.62
C GLN A 790 -11.67 -34.03 12.12
N MET A 791 -11.51 -34.98 11.19
CA MET A 791 -10.21 -35.31 10.61
C MET A 791 -9.73 -34.26 9.59
N MET A 792 -10.64 -33.64 8.84
CA MET A 792 -10.29 -32.74 7.74
C MET A 792 -10.08 -31.28 8.15
N SER A 793 -10.72 -30.79 9.21
CA SER A 793 -10.73 -29.36 9.55
C SER A 793 -10.60 -29.09 11.07
N PRO A 794 -9.40 -29.29 11.66
CA PRO A 794 -9.17 -29.13 13.11
C PRO A 794 -9.29 -27.68 13.61
N GLN A 795 -9.39 -26.68 12.72
CA GLN A 795 -9.48 -25.26 13.06
C GLN A 795 -10.88 -24.81 13.50
N LEU A 796 -11.94 -25.60 13.26
CA LEU A 796 -13.29 -25.32 13.75
C LEU A 796 -13.33 -25.52 15.28
N SER A 797 -13.27 -24.43 16.04
CA SER A 797 -13.02 -24.45 17.49
C SER A 797 -14.26 -24.72 18.35
N SER A 798 -15.48 -24.42 17.87
CA SER A 798 -16.72 -24.66 18.64
C SER A 798 -17.44 -25.95 18.20
N TYR A 799 -18.09 -26.64 19.15
CA TYR A 799 -18.94 -27.81 18.88
C TYR A 799 -20.14 -27.44 18.00
N GLU A 800 -20.64 -26.21 18.13
CA GLU A 800 -21.79 -25.65 17.43
C GLU A 800 -21.51 -25.48 15.92
N ASP A 801 -20.34 -24.96 15.58
CA ASP A 801 -19.92 -24.81 14.18
C ASP A 801 -19.82 -26.18 13.50
N ARG A 802 -19.33 -27.19 14.23
CA ARG A 802 -19.21 -28.56 13.70
C ARG A 802 -20.58 -29.20 13.46
N SER A 803 -21.57 -28.94 14.31
CA SER A 803 -22.92 -29.48 14.15
C SER A 803 -23.60 -28.94 12.91
N LEU A 804 -23.55 -27.62 12.72
CA LEU A 804 -24.09 -26.97 11.53
C LEU A 804 -23.38 -27.43 10.25
N CYS A 805 -22.04 -27.44 10.26
CA CYS A 805 -21.25 -27.87 9.10
C CYS A 805 -21.54 -29.33 8.71
N THR A 806 -21.78 -30.21 9.69
CA THR A 806 -22.06 -31.62 9.46
C THR A 806 -23.41 -31.79 8.75
N THR A 807 -24.45 -31.11 9.23
CA THR A 807 -25.78 -31.10 8.60
C THR A 807 -25.71 -30.57 7.17
N TRP A 808 -25.03 -29.45 6.94
CA TRP A 808 -24.89 -28.89 5.59
C TRP A 808 -24.04 -29.75 4.66
N GLN A 809 -22.99 -30.41 5.16
CA GLN A 809 -22.17 -31.30 4.34
C GLN A 809 -22.98 -32.49 3.81
N ILE A 810 -23.83 -33.10 4.65
CA ILE A 810 -24.71 -34.21 4.23
C ILE A 810 -25.69 -33.73 3.15
N THR A 811 -26.30 -32.56 3.37
CA THR A 811 -27.21 -31.95 2.41
C THR A 811 -26.50 -31.61 1.10
N PHE A 812 -25.30 -31.06 1.15
CA PHE A 812 -24.49 -30.74 -0.02
C PHE A 812 -24.08 -31.97 -0.81
N ASP A 813 -23.61 -33.03 -0.14
CA ASP A 813 -23.24 -34.28 -0.78
C ASP A 813 -24.44 -34.89 -1.52
N ARG A 814 -25.66 -34.70 -1.00
CA ARG A 814 -26.91 -35.10 -1.66
C ARG A 814 -27.27 -34.19 -2.84
N ILE A 815 -27.19 -32.87 -2.68
CA ILE A 815 -27.45 -31.91 -3.77
C ILE A 815 -26.50 -32.18 -4.93
N LYS A 816 -25.21 -32.42 -4.67
CA LYS A 816 -24.20 -32.75 -5.67
C LYS A 816 -24.53 -34.01 -6.47
N GLN A 817 -25.19 -35.00 -5.85
CA GLN A 817 -25.65 -36.20 -6.54
C GLN A 817 -26.90 -35.95 -7.39
N GLN A 818 -27.78 -35.02 -6.97
CA GLN A 818 -29.05 -34.74 -7.63
C GLN A 818 -28.92 -33.73 -8.78
N ASN A 819 -28.19 -32.64 -8.55
CA ASN A 819 -27.94 -31.59 -9.52
C ASN A 819 -26.53 -31.01 -9.30
N ALA A 820 -25.60 -31.37 -10.18
CA ALA A 820 -24.22 -30.90 -10.10
C ALA A 820 -24.09 -29.37 -10.28
N ALA A 821 -24.98 -28.75 -11.06
CA ALA A 821 -24.98 -27.31 -11.28
C ALA A 821 -25.41 -26.54 -10.03
N SER A 822 -26.40 -27.01 -9.26
CA SER A 822 -26.76 -26.44 -7.95
C SER A 822 -25.60 -26.47 -6.97
N ALA A 823 -24.88 -27.60 -6.91
CA ALA A 823 -23.72 -27.73 -6.04
C ALA A 823 -22.59 -26.78 -6.45
N LYS A 824 -22.30 -26.67 -7.77
CA LYS A 824 -21.31 -25.75 -8.31
C LYS A 824 -21.69 -24.29 -8.12
N LEU A 825 -22.97 -23.94 -8.24
CA LEU A 825 -23.47 -22.61 -7.94
C LEU A 825 -23.23 -22.23 -6.48
N LEU A 826 -23.46 -23.16 -5.54
CA LEU A 826 -23.18 -22.92 -4.12
C LEU A 826 -21.68 -22.79 -3.82
N GLU A 827 -20.83 -23.56 -4.51
CA GLU A 827 -19.36 -23.39 -4.47
C GLU A 827 -18.94 -22.00 -4.99
N LEU A 828 -19.51 -21.54 -6.11
CA LEU A 828 -19.27 -20.23 -6.71
C LEU A 828 -19.73 -19.07 -5.80
N TRP A 829 -20.82 -19.26 -5.05
CA TRP A 829 -21.37 -18.24 -4.15
C TRP A 829 -20.40 -17.82 -3.03
N ALA A 830 -19.40 -18.63 -2.69
CA ALA A 830 -18.34 -18.24 -1.75
C ALA A 830 -17.56 -16.98 -2.18
N TYR A 831 -17.55 -16.71 -3.49
CA TYR A 831 -16.86 -15.58 -4.12
C TYR A 831 -17.79 -14.38 -4.35
N PHE A 832 -19.10 -14.54 -4.22
CA PHE A 832 -20.07 -13.43 -4.22
C PHE A 832 -20.34 -12.94 -2.79
N ASP A 833 -21.01 -11.78 -2.68
CA ASP A 833 -21.65 -11.41 -1.42
C ASP A 833 -22.71 -12.43 -1.03
N ARG A 834 -23.01 -12.50 0.27
CA ARG A 834 -24.01 -13.40 0.83
C ARG A 834 -25.43 -13.06 0.38
N GLN A 835 -25.68 -11.82 -0.07
CA GLN A 835 -27.00 -11.33 -0.48
C GLN A 835 -27.07 -11.05 -1.99
N ASP A 836 -28.31 -11.03 -2.50
CA ASP A 836 -28.74 -10.61 -3.83
C ASP A 836 -27.92 -11.20 -4.99
N VAL A 837 -27.88 -12.53 -5.13
CA VAL A 837 -27.42 -13.17 -6.38
C VAL A 837 -28.63 -13.41 -7.28
N TRP A 838 -28.58 -12.94 -8.53
CA TRP A 838 -29.68 -13.07 -9.50
C TRP A 838 -29.21 -13.64 -10.84
N PHE A 839 -30.16 -13.99 -11.71
CA PHE A 839 -29.85 -14.68 -12.97
C PHE A 839 -28.92 -13.86 -13.88
N GLU A 840 -29.23 -12.58 -14.11
CA GLU A 840 -28.42 -11.74 -14.99
C GLU A 840 -26.99 -11.50 -14.48
N LEU A 841 -26.74 -11.61 -13.17
CA LEU A 841 -25.38 -11.54 -12.63
C LEU A 841 -24.50 -12.67 -13.17
N VAL A 842 -25.06 -13.87 -13.31
CA VAL A 842 -24.31 -15.06 -13.74
C VAL A 842 -24.42 -15.32 -15.25
N ARG A 843 -25.39 -14.74 -15.96
CA ARG A 843 -25.66 -15.09 -17.37
C ARG A 843 -24.54 -14.73 -18.36
N HIS A 844 -23.67 -13.79 -18.01
CA HIS A 844 -22.66 -13.25 -18.92
C HIS A 844 -21.43 -14.15 -19.09
N THR A 845 -21.48 -15.38 -18.58
CA THR A 845 -20.38 -16.35 -18.62
C THR A 845 -20.40 -17.20 -19.90
N ASN A 846 -19.65 -16.79 -20.91
CA ASN A 846 -19.32 -17.63 -22.07
C ASN A 846 -17.93 -18.27 -21.91
N SER A 847 -17.68 -18.92 -20.76
CA SER A 847 -16.50 -19.77 -20.59
C SER A 847 -16.66 -20.98 -21.51
N VAL A 848 -15.76 -21.13 -22.49
CA VAL A 848 -15.72 -22.30 -23.39
C VAL A 848 -15.42 -23.58 -22.61
N ASP A 849 -14.86 -23.45 -21.40
CA ASP A 849 -14.27 -24.55 -20.64
C ASP A 849 -15.21 -25.16 -19.58
N ASP A 850 -16.35 -24.52 -19.27
CA ASP A 850 -17.26 -24.94 -18.18
C ASP A 850 -18.68 -25.30 -18.66
N GLU A 851 -18.91 -26.56 -19.01
CA GLU A 851 -20.23 -27.05 -19.48
C GLU A 851 -21.37 -26.79 -18.47
N TRP A 852 -21.07 -26.83 -17.17
CA TRP A 852 -22.07 -26.64 -16.13
C TRP A 852 -22.60 -25.20 -16.05
N ILE A 853 -21.75 -24.18 -16.27
CA ILE A 853 -22.19 -22.78 -16.19
C ILE A 853 -23.03 -22.45 -17.42
N GLN A 854 -22.63 -22.92 -18.60
CA GLN A 854 -23.40 -22.75 -19.84
C GLN A 854 -24.82 -23.31 -19.70
N LYS A 855 -24.95 -24.51 -19.13
CA LYS A 855 -26.25 -25.13 -18.86
C LYS A 855 -27.05 -24.37 -17.81
N LEU A 856 -26.39 -23.88 -16.75
CA LEU A 856 -27.05 -23.08 -15.71
C LEU A 856 -27.57 -21.76 -16.25
N THR A 857 -26.84 -21.14 -17.20
CA THR A 857 -27.13 -19.80 -17.73
C THR A 857 -27.85 -19.81 -19.07
N GLU A 858 -28.22 -20.98 -19.58
CA GLU A 858 -28.92 -21.13 -20.87
C GLU A 858 -30.25 -20.37 -20.88
N ASP A 859 -31.01 -20.47 -19.78
CA ASP A 859 -32.22 -19.71 -19.54
C ASP A 859 -32.47 -19.48 -18.03
N GLU A 860 -33.39 -18.58 -17.72
CA GLU A 860 -33.76 -18.25 -16.35
C GLU A 860 -34.43 -19.43 -15.62
N LEU A 861 -35.03 -20.38 -16.36
CA LEU A 861 -35.69 -21.56 -15.78
C LEU A 861 -34.67 -22.53 -15.18
N ASN A 862 -33.57 -22.82 -15.89
CA ASN A 862 -32.48 -23.68 -15.43
C ASN A 862 -31.80 -23.09 -14.19
N PHE A 863 -31.58 -21.78 -14.17
CA PHE A 863 -31.09 -21.08 -12.98
C PHE A 863 -32.07 -21.19 -11.81
N ASN A 864 -33.35 -20.91 -12.05
CA ASN A 864 -34.39 -20.99 -11.02
C ASN A 864 -34.62 -22.42 -10.52
N GLU A 865 -34.46 -23.45 -11.36
CA GLU A 865 -34.50 -24.86 -10.94
C GLU A 865 -33.31 -25.18 -10.03
N ALA A 866 -32.11 -24.75 -10.43
CA ALA A 866 -30.90 -24.99 -9.66
C ALA A 866 -30.93 -24.31 -8.28
N VAL A 867 -31.35 -23.05 -8.23
CA VAL A 867 -31.52 -22.29 -6.98
C VAL A 867 -32.73 -22.77 -6.19
N GLY A 868 -33.81 -23.16 -6.86
CA GLY A 868 -35.00 -23.75 -6.25
C GLY A 868 -34.69 -25.01 -5.45
N LEU A 869 -33.77 -25.85 -5.95
CA LEU A 869 -33.26 -26.99 -5.20
C LEU A 869 -32.47 -26.57 -3.95
N LEU A 870 -31.65 -25.51 -4.03
CA LEU A 870 -30.95 -24.99 -2.86
C LEU A 870 -31.92 -24.39 -1.83
N CYS A 871 -33.00 -23.76 -2.29
CA CYS A 871 -34.07 -23.23 -1.46
C CYS A 871 -34.86 -24.35 -0.77
N SER A 872 -35.16 -25.44 -1.46
CA SER A 872 -35.92 -26.56 -0.91
C SER A 872 -35.18 -27.21 0.28
N PHE A 873 -33.85 -27.26 0.22
CA PHE A 873 -33.00 -27.72 1.33
C PHE A 873 -32.70 -26.66 2.40
N GLY A 874 -33.23 -25.44 2.28
CA GLY A 874 -33.06 -24.36 3.26
C GLY A 874 -31.64 -23.79 3.34
N LEU A 875 -30.84 -23.92 2.27
CA LEU A 875 -29.50 -23.32 2.18
C LEU A 875 -29.53 -21.89 1.63
N VAL A 876 -30.55 -21.59 0.83
CA VAL A 876 -30.76 -20.32 0.13
C VAL A 876 -32.18 -19.84 0.40
N ASP A 877 -32.33 -18.53 0.59
CA ASP A 877 -33.60 -17.84 0.75
C ASP A 877 -33.87 -16.94 -0.46
N ILE A 878 -35.14 -16.75 -0.79
CA ILE A 878 -35.56 -15.81 -1.84
C ILE A 878 -35.54 -14.39 -1.26
N ASP A 879 -34.86 -13.45 -1.92
CA ASP A 879 -34.98 -12.04 -1.57
C ASP A 879 -36.38 -11.54 -1.99
N ARG A 880 -37.17 -11.04 -1.04
CA ARG A 880 -38.53 -10.51 -1.26
C ARG A 880 -38.60 -9.00 -1.08
N SER A 881 -37.46 -8.30 -1.07
CA SER A 881 -37.44 -6.85 -0.93
C SER A 881 -38.20 -6.15 -2.08
N VAL A 882 -38.87 -5.04 -1.74
CA VAL A 882 -39.79 -4.27 -2.62
C VAL A 882 -39.11 -3.67 -3.87
N GLN A 883 -37.79 -3.81 -4.01
CA GLN A 883 -37.01 -3.28 -5.14
C GLN A 883 -37.22 -4.08 -6.45
N GLN A 884 -38.08 -5.11 -6.44
CA GLN A 884 -38.33 -6.03 -7.55
C GLN A 884 -39.44 -5.60 -8.52
N GLN A 885 -39.31 -4.42 -9.12
CA GLN A 885 -40.07 -4.10 -10.35
C GLN A 885 -39.21 -4.18 -11.62
N PHE A 886 -37.93 -4.55 -11.50
CA PHE A 886 -37.01 -4.59 -12.62
C PHE A 886 -36.11 -5.84 -12.55
N ARG A 887 -36.26 -6.76 -13.52
CA ARG A 887 -35.52 -8.02 -13.71
C ARG A 887 -35.82 -9.15 -12.70
N SER A 888 -35.05 -10.25 -12.79
CA SER A 888 -35.19 -11.44 -11.96
C SER A 888 -34.93 -11.15 -10.47
N GLY A 889 -35.64 -11.89 -9.61
CA GLY A 889 -35.54 -11.78 -8.16
C GLY A 889 -34.17 -12.22 -7.65
N GLY A 890 -33.67 -11.51 -6.64
CA GLY A 890 -32.43 -11.87 -5.95
C GLY A 890 -32.61 -13.06 -5.01
N TYR A 891 -31.51 -13.75 -4.72
CA TYR A 891 -31.44 -14.82 -3.75
C TYR A 891 -30.36 -14.55 -2.70
N ASN A 892 -30.55 -15.05 -1.49
CA ASN A 892 -29.74 -14.76 -0.32
C ASN A 892 -29.27 -16.06 0.35
N VAL A 893 -28.07 -16.06 0.93
CA VAL A 893 -27.54 -17.14 1.75
C VAL A 893 -27.37 -16.65 3.18
N HIS A 894 -27.82 -17.46 4.14
CA HIS A 894 -27.64 -17.16 5.56
C HIS A 894 -26.13 -17.02 5.90
N SER A 895 -25.79 -16.07 6.76
CA SER A 895 -24.38 -15.73 7.11
C SER A 895 -23.52 -16.93 7.50
N CYS A 896 -24.05 -17.84 8.32
CA CYS A 896 -23.34 -19.05 8.70
C CYS A 896 -23.15 -20.05 7.54
N VAL A 897 -24.14 -20.15 6.63
CA VAL A 897 -24.04 -21.01 5.44
C VAL A 897 -22.98 -20.44 4.50
N HIS A 898 -22.98 -19.12 4.28
CA HIS A 898 -21.95 -18.45 3.48
C HIS A 898 -20.55 -18.58 4.10
N SER A 899 -20.44 -18.47 5.44
CA SER A 899 -19.17 -18.73 6.13
C SER A 899 -18.71 -20.18 5.93
N TRP A 900 -19.62 -21.14 5.97
CA TRP A 900 -19.33 -22.54 5.69
C TRP A 900 -18.91 -22.75 4.23
N THR A 901 -19.56 -22.12 3.25
CA THR A 901 -19.15 -22.22 1.84
C THR A 901 -17.76 -21.64 1.60
N VAL A 902 -17.41 -20.56 2.29
CA VAL A 902 -16.09 -19.90 2.18
C VAL A 902 -14.98 -20.71 2.85
N PHE A 903 -15.17 -21.18 4.09
CA PHE A 903 -14.06 -21.72 4.90
C PHE A 903 -13.99 -23.26 4.93
N VAL A 904 -15.11 -23.94 4.68
CA VAL A 904 -15.19 -25.41 4.81
C VAL A 904 -15.40 -26.05 3.46
N LEU A 905 -16.36 -25.57 2.66
CA LEU A 905 -16.65 -26.13 1.35
C LEU A 905 -15.52 -25.83 0.35
N ASN A 906 -15.10 -24.58 0.25
CA ASN A 906 -13.95 -24.13 -0.56
C ASN A 906 -12.65 -24.14 0.26
N LYS A 907 -12.29 -25.30 0.84
CA LYS A 907 -11.11 -25.42 1.71
C LYS A 907 -9.81 -25.02 1.02
N GLU A 908 -9.67 -25.40 -0.26
CA GLU A 908 -8.61 -24.92 -1.13
C GLU A 908 -9.20 -23.84 -2.03
N TRP A 909 -8.48 -22.72 -2.15
CA TRP A 909 -8.89 -21.60 -2.96
C TRP A 909 -8.93 -22.01 -4.45
N ASP A 910 -10.08 -21.82 -5.10
CA ASP A 910 -10.26 -22.11 -6.52
C ASP A 910 -10.11 -20.82 -7.33
N GLU A 911 -8.97 -20.68 -7.98
CA GLU A 911 -8.64 -19.53 -8.82
C GLU A 911 -9.58 -19.39 -10.02
N GLY A 912 -10.07 -20.51 -10.57
CA GLY A 912 -11.00 -20.52 -11.70
C GLY A 912 -12.37 -19.96 -11.30
N LEU A 913 -12.92 -20.44 -10.18
CA LEU A 913 -14.19 -19.92 -9.65
C LEU A 913 -14.10 -18.46 -9.21
N ALA A 914 -12.97 -18.05 -8.60
CA ALA A 914 -12.75 -16.65 -8.25
C ALA A 914 -12.72 -15.74 -9.49
N ARG A 915 -12.00 -16.19 -10.53
CA ARG A 915 -11.94 -15.48 -11.82
C ARG A 915 -13.31 -15.42 -12.51
N LEU A 916 -14.08 -16.51 -12.45
CA LEU A 916 -15.43 -16.57 -12.98
C LEU A 916 -16.36 -15.58 -12.26
N ALA A 917 -16.35 -15.57 -10.92
CA ALA A 917 -17.14 -14.64 -10.12
C ALA A 917 -16.80 -13.17 -10.43
N LEU A 918 -15.50 -12.83 -10.53
CA LEU A 918 -15.09 -11.48 -10.94
C LEU A 918 -15.61 -11.13 -12.33
N THR A 919 -15.53 -12.06 -13.28
CA THR A 919 -16.05 -11.86 -14.64
C THR A 919 -17.56 -11.63 -14.64
N CYS A 920 -18.32 -12.39 -13.85
CA CYS A 920 -19.76 -12.19 -13.67
C CYS A 920 -20.10 -10.77 -13.20
N VAL A 921 -19.49 -10.33 -12.09
CA VAL A 921 -19.75 -9.01 -11.50
C VAL A 921 -19.44 -7.89 -12.49
N VAL A 922 -18.30 -8.00 -13.18
CA VAL A 922 -17.81 -6.90 -14.00
C VAL A 922 -18.44 -6.84 -15.39
N SER A 923 -18.95 -7.97 -15.89
CA SER A 923 -19.69 -8.01 -17.16
C SER A 923 -21.09 -7.40 -17.04
N GLU A 924 -21.67 -7.39 -15.85
CA GLU A 924 -23.00 -6.82 -15.59
C GLU A 924 -22.93 -5.31 -15.26
N VAL A 925 -21.73 -4.71 -15.19
CA VAL A 925 -21.60 -3.25 -14.99
C VAL A 925 -22.22 -2.53 -16.20
N PRO A 926 -23.32 -1.79 -16.01
CA PRO A 926 -24.06 -1.19 -17.13
C PRO A 926 -23.37 0.09 -17.61
N GLY A 927 -23.55 0.39 -18.90
CA GLY A 927 -23.23 1.71 -19.43
C GLY A 927 -24.25 2.77 -18.99
N THR A 928 -23.84 4.03 -18.91
CA THR A 928 -24.71 5.17 -18.52
C THR A 928 -25.90 5.41 -19.46
N SER A 929 -25.88 4.83 -20.66
CA SER A 929 -26.98 4.84 -21.63
C SER A 929 -28.10 3.84 -21.32
N GLU A 930 -27.86 2.88 -20.43
CA GLU A 930 -28.86 1.86 -20.08
C GLU A 930 -29.92 2.42 -19.14
N LYS A 931 -31.19 2.04 -19.39
CA LYS A 931 -32.29 2.44 -18.51
C LYS A 931 -32.10 1.82 -17.13
N ASN A 932 -32.18 2.65 -16.09
CA ASN A 932 -32.00 2.25 -14.69
C ASN A 932 -30.59 1.68 -14.36
N TRP A 933 -29.55 2.11 -15.10
CA TRP A 933 -28.15 1.69 -14.87
C TRP A 933 -27.72 1.81 -13.40
N TRP A 934 -28.16 2.86 -12.71
CA TRP A 934 -27.84 3.10 -11.30
C TRP A 934 -28.40 2.01 -10.36
N LEU A 935 -29.52 1.38 -10.69
CA LEU A 935 -30.08 0.27 -9.91
C LEU A 935 -29.22 -0.98 -10.02
N ILE A 936 -28.74 -1.31 -11.23
CA ILE A 936 -27.88 -2.47 -11.47
C ILE A 936 -26.54 -2.26 -10.77
N GLN A 937 -25.91 -1.08 -10.95
CA GLN A 937 -24.66 -0.73 -10.27
C GLN A 937 -24.79 -0.89 -8.75
N ARG A 938 -25.90 -0.44 -8.18
CA ARG A 938 -26.17 -0.55 -6.74
C ARG A 938 -26.23 -2.00 -6.26
N ARG A 939 -26.89 -2.90 -7.01
CA ARG A 939 -26.89 -4.35 -6.71
C ARG A 939 -25.48 -4.92 -6.76
N LEU A 940 -24.64 -4.48 -7.70
CA LEU A 940 -23.26 -4.96 -7.87
C LEU A 940 -22.29 -4.54 -6.75
N LEU A 941 -22.52 -3.41 -6.06
CA LEU A 941 -21.53 -2.85 -5.12
C LEU A 941 -21.11 -3.80 -4.01
N GLN A 942 -22.04 -4.57 -3.45
CA GLN A 942 -21.72 -5.54 -2.39
C GLN A 942 -20.85 -6.68 -2.92
N HIS A 943 -21.12 -7.17 -4.13
CA HIS A 943 -20.30 -8.20 -4.78
C HIS A 943 -18.91 -7.66 -5.10
N VAL A 944 -18.80 -6.42 -5.59
CA VAL A 944 -17.49 -5.79 -5.89
C VAL A 944 -16.65 -5.62 -4.62
N ARG A 945 -17.24 -5.18 -3.51
CA ARG A 945 -16.51 -5.07 -2.22
C ARG A 945 -15.97 -6.40 -1.74
N ARG A 946 -16.73 -7.49 -1.94
CA ARG A 946 -16.25 -8.84 -1.65
C ARG A 946 -15.03 -9.19 -2.53
N GLN A 947 -15.04 -8.77 -3.79
CA GLN A 947 -13.95 -8.97 -4.75
C GLN A 947 -12.71 -8.10 -4.46
N ASP A 948 -12.86 -6.87 -3.96
CA ASP A 948 -11.73 -6.01 -3.60
C ASP A 948 -10.77 -6.67 -2.61
N VAL A 949 -11.31 -7.35 -1.59
CA VAL A 949 -10.51 -8.11 -0.62
C VAL A 949 -9.68 -9.20 -1.32
N LEU A 950 -10.25 -9.83 -2.36
CA LEU A 950 -9.61 -10.90 -3.12
C LEU A 950 -8.54 -10.36 -4.07
N ILE A 951 -8.77 -9.18 -4.66
CA ILE A 951 -7.86 -8.50 -5.58
C ILE A 951 -6.64 -7.92 -4.85
N VAL A 952 -6.81 -7.39 -3.64
CA VAL A 952 -5.73 -6.80 -2.82
C VAL A 952 -4.78 -7.86 -2.26
N ASP A 953 -5.28 -9.03 -1.91
CA ASP A 953 -4.47 -10.14 -1.37
C ASP A 953 -3.60 -10.85 -2.45
N GLY A 954 -3.75 -10.49 -3.73
CA GLY A 954 -2.97 -11.07 -4.84
C GLY A 954 -3.28 -12.55 -5.11
N LYS A 955 -4.49 -13.02 -4.74
CA LYS A 955 -4.92 -14.43 -4.81
C LYS A 955 -5.54 -14.85 -6.15
N VAL A 956 -5.62 -13.95 -7.12
CA VAL A 956 -6.22 -14.21 -8.44
C VAL A 956 -5.21 -13.81 -9.52
N ASP A 957 -4.98 -14.68 -10.50
CA ASP A 957 -4.32 -14.32 -11.76
C ASP A 957 -5.24 -13.39 -12.57
N ILE A 958 -4.91 -12.12 -12.44
CA ILE A 958 -5.58 -10.98 -13.05
C ILE A 958 -5.04 -10.64 -14.45
N ASN A 959 -4.10 -11.43 -14.97
CA ASN A 959 -3.59 -11.23 -16.33
C ASN A 959 -4.74 -11.36 -17.35
N GLY A 960 -4.85 -10.39 -18.25
CA GLY A 960 -5.88 -10.34 -19.30
C GLY A 960 -7.28 -9.94 -18.82
N LEU A 961 -7.42 -9.42 -17.60
CA LEU A 961 -8.68 -8.84 -17.06
C LEU A 961 -8.62 -7.30 -17.00
N ASP A 962 -7.87 -6.68 -17.90
CA ASP A 962 -7.65 -5.23 -17.91
C ASP A 962 -8.96 -4.45 -18.13
N TRP A 963 -9.83 -5.02 -18.98
CA TRP A 963 -11.20 -4.54 -19.17
C TRP A 963 -12.05 -4.61 -17.90
N ALA A 964 -11.80 -5.59 -17.04
CA ALA A 964 -12.54 -5.71 -15.80
C ALA A 964 -12.16 -4.58 -14.83
N PHE A 965 -10.87 -4.22 -14.75
CA PHE A 965 -10.46 -3.07 -13.95
C PHE A 965 -10.98 -1.74 -14.51
N HIS A 966 -11.14 -1.61 -15.83
CA HIS A 966 -11.74 -0.42 -16.43
C HIS A 966 -13.20 -0.24 -15.97
N ASN A 967 -14.03 -1.27 -16.13
CA ASN A 967 -15.43 -1.25 -15.72
C ASN A 967 -15.61 -1.07 -14.21
N LEU A 968 -14.73 -1.65 -13.38
CA LEU A 968 -14.72 -1.38 -11.94
C LEU A 968 -14.36 0.08 -11.63
N GLY A 969 -13.48 0.68 -12.43
CA GLY A 969 -13.18 2.11 -12.37
C GLY A 969 -14.42 2.96 -12.64
N ASP A 970 -15.15 2.64 -13.71
CA ASP A 970 -16.41 3.33 -14.07
C ASP A 970 -17.44 3.22 -12.94
N LEU A 971 -17.66 2.01 -12.43
CA LEU A 971 -18.56 1.78 -11.30
C LEU A 971 -18.17 2.61 -10.08
N TYR A 972 -16.89 2.68 -9.71
CA TYR A 972 -16.46 3.46 -8.56
C TYR A 972 -16.53 4.97 -8.80
N ALA A 973 -16.26 5.43 -10.02
CA ALA A 973 -16.38 6.83 -10.39
C ALA A 973 -17.83 7.31 -10.28
N ASP A 974 -18.78 6.53 -10.82
CA ASP A 974 -20.22 6.82 -10.76
C ASP A 974 -20.76 6.89 -9.33
N GLN A 975 -20.15 6.14 -8.40
CA GLN A 975 -20.50 6.17 -6.97
C GLN A 975 -19.77 7.28 -6.18
N GLY A 976 -18.97 8.12 -6.84
CA GLY A 976 -18.17 9.16 -6.20
C GLY A 976 -16.99 8.62 -5.36
N LYS A 977 -16.64 7.34 -5.50
CA LYS A 977 -15.50 6.69 -4.82
C LYS A 977 -14.22 6.94 -5.63
N LEU A 978 -13.83 8.21 -5.70
CA LEU A 978 -12.82 8.68 -6.65
C LEU A 978 -11.43 8.06 -6.43
N ALA A 979 -11.06 7.71 -5.20
CA ALA A 979 -9.75 7.12 -4.89
C ALA A 979 -9.67 5.63 -5.28
N GLU A 980 -10.77 4.91 -5.13
CA GLU A 980 -10.94 3.52 -5.54
C GLU A 980 -10.94 3.44 -7.07
N ALA A 981 -11.69 4.32 -7.73
CA ALA A 981 -11.70 4.45 -9.19
C ALA A 981 -10.31 4.72 -9.76
N GLU A 982 -9.52 5.63 -9.14
CA GLU A 982 -8.16 5.95 -9.58
C GLU A 982 -7.26 4.71 -9.59
N LYS A 983 -7.36 3.86 -8.55
CA LYS A 983 -6.58 2.62 -8.46
C LYS A 983 -6.98 1.64 -9.55
N MET A 984 -8.27 1.50 -9.81
CA MET A 984 -8.80 0.58 -10.83
C MET A 984 -8.38 1.01 -12.23
N TYR A 985 -8.58 2.29 -12.59
CA TYR A 985 -8.16 2.80 -13.90
C TYR A 985 -6.65 2.78 -14.11
N ILE A 986 -5.82 3.06 -13.09
CA ILE A 986 -4.35 2.93 -13.23
C ILE A 986 -3.96 1.49 -13.55
N ARG A 987 -4.62 0.52 -12.91
CA ARG A 987 -4.38 -0.90 -13.15
C ARG A 987 -4.83 -1.32 -14.56
N ALA A 988 -6.02 -0.89 -14.97
CA ALA A 988 -6.52 -1.10 -16.33
C ALA A 988 -5.59 -0.49 -17.38
N LEU A 989 -5.10 0.73 -17.13
CA LEU A 989 -4.20 1.44 -18.03
C LEU A 989 -2.88 0.70 -18.21
N GLN A 990 -2.25 0.24 -17.13
CA GLN A 990 -1.01 -0.53 -17.19
C GLN A 990 -1.20 -1.81 -18.02
N GLY A 991 -2.29 -2.55 -17.75
CA GLY A 991 -2.62 -3.76 -18.47
C GLY A 991 -2.88 -3.54 -19.96
N TYR A 992 -3.71 -2.56 -20.30
CA TYR A 992 -3.99 -2.22 -21.70
C TYR A 992 -2.76 -1.67 -22.44
N GLU A 993 -1.90 -0.89 -21.79
CA GLU A 993 -0.64 -0.44 -22.38
C GLU A 993 0.31 -1.60 -22.68
N GLU A 994 0.35 -2.61 -21.80
CA GLU A 994 1.17 -3.81 -21.98
C GLU A 994 0.60 -4.76 -23.04
N ALA A 995 -0.73 -4.95 -23.06
CA ALA A 995 -1.40 -5.93 -23.93
C ALA A 995 -1.70 -5.39 -25.34
N LEU A 996 -2.16 -4.14 -25.44
CA LEU A 996 -2.70 -3.54 -26.67
C LEU A 996 -1.84 -2.36 -27.17
N GLY A 997 -1.06 -1.74 -26.29
CA GLY A 997 -0.22 -0.59 -26.58
C GLY A 997 -0.83 0.76 -26.18
N PRO A 998 -0.01 1.84 -26.16
CA PRO A 998 -0.39 3.14 -25.62
C PRO A 998 -1.45 3.89 -26.42
N ASP A 999 -1.60 3.58 -27.71
CA ASP A 999 -2.49 4.28 -28.64
C ASP A 999 -3.77 3.49 -28.93
N HIS A 1000 -3.92 2.28 -28.38
CA HIS A 1000 -5.12 1.48 -28.62
C HIS A 1000 -6.38 2.20 -28.08
N PRO A 1001 -7.54 2.16 -28.77
CA PRO A 1001 -8.74 2.87 -28.35
C PRO A 1001 -9.16 2.63 -26.88
N SER A 1002 -9.10 1.39 -26.38
CA SER A 1002 -9.40 1.06 -24.98
C SER A 1002 -8.40 1.69 -23.98
N THR A 1003 -7.13 1.79 -24.38
CA THR A 1003 -6.09 2.48 -23.58
C THR A 1003 -6.41 3.97 -23.50
N LEU A 1004 -6.76 4.58 -24.63
CA LEU A 1004 -7.10 6.00 -24.71
C LEU A 1004 -8.40 6.34 -23.99
N ASP A 1005 -9.39 5.44 -24.01
CA ASP A 1005 -10.64 5.61 -23.25
C ASP A 1005 -10.37 5.60 -21.74
N THR A 1006 -9.52 4.67 -21.29
CA THR A 1006 -9.07 4.63 -19.88
C THR A 1006 -8.32 5.90 -19.49
N VAL A 1007 -7.50 6.46 -20.39
CA VAL A 1007 -6.83 7.75 -20.18
C VAL A 1007 -7.85 8.89 -20.08
N ASN A 1008 -8.86 8.92 -20.96
CA ASN A 1008 -9.94 9.92 -20.90
C ASN A 1008 -10.70 9.84 -19.56
N ASN A 1009 -11.07 8.64 -19.11
CA ASN A 1009 -11.80 8.46 -17.84
C ASN A 1009 -10.94 8.85 -16.63
N LEU A 1010 -9.62 8.59 -16.65
CA LEU A 1010 -8.69 9.15 -15.66
C LEU A 1010 -8.64 10.68 -15.69
N GLY A 1011 -8.78 11.28 -16.88
CA GLY A 1011 -8.90 12.73 -17.03
C GLY A 1011 -10.12 13.28 -16.30
N SER A 1012 -11.29 12.67 -16.53
CA SER A 1012 -12.54 13.05 -15.85
C SER A 1012 -12.45 12.85 -14.34
N LEU A 1013 -11.89 11.73 -13.92
CA LEU A 1013 -11.66 11.46 -12.51
C LEU A 1013 -10.77 12.52 -11.84
N TYR A 1014 -9.67 12.94 -12.48
CA TYR A 1014 -8.82 13.99 -11.95
C TYR A 1014 -9.50 15.35 -11.94
N ALA A 1015 -10.37 15.64 -12.92
CA ALA A 1015 -11.17 16.86 -12.92
C ALA A 1015 -12.12 16.89 -11.71
N ASP A 1016 -12.82 15.77 -11.44
CA ASP A 1016 -13.72 15.64 -10.29
C ASP A 1016 -13.00 15.73 -8.94
N GLN A 1017 -11.73 15.32 -8.89
CA GLN A 1017 -10.86 15.50 -7.71
C GLN A 1017 -10.28 16.93 -7.58
N GLY A 1018 -10.51 17.82 -8.55
CA GLY A 1018 -9.93 19.17 -8.61
C GLY A 1018 -8.46 19.22 -9.07
N LYS A 1019 -7.91 18.11 -9.56
CA LYS A 1019 -6.54 18.00 -10.11
C LYS A 1019 -6.52 18.40 -11.60
N LEU A 1020 -6.84 19.66 -11.87
CA LEU A 1020 -7.09 20.15 -13.24
C LEU A 1020 -5.88 19.99 -14.18
N ALA A 1021 -4.65 20.15 -13.67
CA ALA A 1021 -3.44 20.03 -14.48
C ALA A 1021 -3.12 18.58 -14.88
N GLU A 1022 -3.47 17.62 -14.04
CA GLU A 1022 -3.39 16.19 -14.31
C GLU A 1022 -4.47 15.77 -15.31
N ALA A 1023 -5.69 16.27 -15.15
CA ALA A 1023 -6.79 16.06 -16.08
C ALA A 1023 -6.46 16.57 -17.50
N GLU A 1024 -5.93 17.80 -17.61
CA GLU A 1024 -5.51 18.38 -18.90
C GLU A 1024 -4.49 17.49 -19.62
N LYS A 1025 -3.51 16.94 -18.89
CA LYS A 1025 -2.51 16.03 -19.48
C LYS A 1025 -3.14 14.75 -20.01
N MET A 1026 -4.13 14.21 -19.30
CA MET A 1026 -4.82 12.99 -19.72
C MET A 1026 -5.65 13.25 -20.98
N TYR A 1027 -6.45 14.31 -21.01
CA TYR A 1027 -7.25 14.64 -22.21
C TYR A 1027 -6.39 14.94 -23.43
N ILE A 1028 -5.27 15.66 -23.28
CA ILE A 1028 -4.31 15.88 -24.38
C ILE A 1028 -3.78 14.55 -24.90
N ARG A 1029 -3.38 13.64 -24.00
CA ARG A 1029 -2.86 12.33 -24.36
C ARG A 1029 -3.91 11.51 -25.11
N ALA A 1030 -5.14 11.42 -24.60
CA ALA A 1030 -6.23 10.68 -25.23
C ALA A 1030 -6.53 11.23 -26.63
N LEU A 1031 -6.70 12.55 -26.76
CA LEU A 1031 -7.05 13.19 -28.03
C LEU A 1031 -5.94 13.05 -29.09
N GLN A 1032 -4.68 13.25 -28.70
CA GLN A 1032 -3.54 13.04 -29.62
C GLN A 1032 -3.42 11.59 -30.06
N GLY A 1033 -3.70 10.63 -29.15
CA GLY A 1033 -3.73 9.21 -29.50
C GLY A 1033 -4.82 8.89 -30.52
N TYR A 1034 -6.04 9.42 -30.32
CA TYR A 1034 -7.13 9.22 -31.28
C TYR A 1034 -6.81 9.87 -32.64
N GLU A 1035 -6.24 11.07 -32.65
CA GLU A 1035 -5.78 11.75 -33.88
C GLU A 1035 -4.69 10.97 -34.60
N HIS A 1036 -3.78 10.33 -33.87
CA HIS A 1036 -2.73 9.49 -34.43
C HIS A 1036 -3.27 8.20 -35.06
N VAL A 1037 -4.23 7.52 -34.41
CA VAL A 1037 -4.74 6.20 -34.85
C VAL A 1037 -5.79 6.31 -35.95
N LEU A 1038 -6.71 7.28 -35.83
CA LEU A 1038 -7.86 7.40 -36.75
C LEU A 1038 -7.60 8.41 -37.86
N GLY A 1039 -6.71 9.38 -37.66
CA GLY A 1039 -6.53 10.53 -38.53
C GLY A 1039 -7.57 11.65 -38.28
N PRO A 1040 -7.27 12.89 -38.67
CA PRO A 1040 -8.03 14.08 -38.26
C PRO A 1040 -9.48 14.12 -38.77
N GLU A 1041 -9.77 13.49 -39.91
CA GLU A 1041 -11.14 13.44 -40.47
C GLU A 1041 -12.03 12.49 -39.66
N LEU A 1042 -11.55 11.30 -39.30
CA LEU A 1042 -12.32 10.28 -38.56
C LEU A 1042 -12.47 10.62 -37.08
N VAL A 1043 -11.55 11.39 -36.49
CA VAL A 1043 -11.69 11.90 -35.11
C VAL A 1043 -12.95 12.75 -34.92
N SER A 1044 -13.36 13.50 -35.95
CA SER A 1044 -14.56 14.33 -35.90
C SER A 1044 -15.88 13.54 -35.91
N SER A 1045 -15.84 12.24 -36.18
CA SER A 1045 -17.01 11.33 -36.17
C SER A 1045 -16.87 10.15 -35.21
N TYR A 1046 -15.78 10.05 -34.45
CA TYR A 1046 -15.56 8.96 -33.49
C TYR A 1046 -15.97 9.37 -32.07
N ILE A 1047 -17.03 8.73 -31.55
CA ILE A 1047 -17.70 9.11 -30.29
C ILE A 1047 -16.72 9.23 -29.10
N PRO A 1048 -15.80 8.29 -28.81
CA PRO A 1048 -14.85 8.44 -27.69
C PRO A 1048 -13.94 9.68 -27.78
N ALA A 1049 -13.54 10.06 -29.00
CA ALA A 1049 -12.76 11.28 -29.21
C ALA A 1049 -13.63 12.54 -29.00
N LEU A 1050 -14.90 12.50 -29.41
CA LEU A 1050 -15.87 13.58 -29.14
C LEU A 1050 -16.15 13.72 -27.64
N ASN A 1051 -16.29 12.61 -26.91
CA ASN A 1051 -16.42 12.59 -25.45
C ASN A 1051 -15.20 13.27 -24.81
N THR A 1052 -13.99 12.94 -25.27
CA THR A 1052 -12.74 13.56 -24.81
C THR A 1052 -12.73 15.07 -25.07
N MET A 1053 -13.18 15.52 -26.24
CA MET A 1053 -13.29 16.95 -26.56
C MET A 1053 -14.30 17.66 -25.65
N SER A 1054 -15.46 17.06 -25.40
CA SER A 1054 -16.49 17.60 -24.50
C SER A 1054 -15.96 17.75 -23.07
N ASN A 1055 -15.38 16.69 -22.52
CA ASN A 1055 -14.83 16.67 -21.17
C ASN A 1055 -13.67 17.66 -21.02
N TYR A 1056 -12.85 17.82 -22.06
CA TYR A 1056 -11.79 18.82 -22.05
C TYR A 1056 -12.33 20.25 -22.15
N GLY A 1057 -13.47 20.45 -22.84
CA GLY A 1057 -14.24 21.69 -22.80
C GLY A 1057 -14.74 22.04 -21.40
N ASP A 1058 -15.26 21.05 -20.66
CA ASP A 1058 -15.71 21.19 -19.27
C ASP A 1058 -14.58 21.63 -18.36
N LEU A 1059 -13.40 21.01 -18.50
CA LEU A 1059 -12.21 21.41 -17.78
C LEU A 1059 -11.85 22.88 -18.03
N PHE A 1060 -11.87 23.32 -19.30
CA PHE A 1060 -11.57 24.72 -19.62
C PHE A 1060 -12.62 25.70 -19.12
N SER A 1061 -13.89 25.30 -19.10
CA SER A 1061 -15.00 26.11 -18.57
C SER A 1061 -14.80 26.42 -17.08
N GLN A 1062 -14.20 25.48 -16.34
CA GLN A 1062 -13.85 25.65 -14.92
C GLN A 1062 -12.57 26.49 -14.69
N THR A 1063 -11.88 26.92 -15.75
CA THR A 1063 -10.68 27.76 -15.69
C THR A 1063 -10.92 29.12 -16.38
N ASP A 1064 -9.97 30.05 -16.29
CA ASP A 1064 -10.04 31.35 -17.00
C ASP A 1064 -9.90 31.23 -18.55
N ARG A 1065 -10.02 30.04 -19.13
CA ARG A 1065 -9.80 29.74 -20.56
C ARG A 1065 -11.11 29.47 -21.31
N LYS A 1066 -12.13 30.32 -21.10
CA LYS A 1066 -13.47 30.18 -21.70
C LYS A 1066 -13.48 30.10 -23.23
N ASP A 1067 -12.55 30.75 -23.92
CA ASP A 1067 -12.43 30.66 -25.39
C ASP A 1067 -12.00 29.28 -25.87
N MET A 1068 -11.15 28.60 -25.08
CA MET A 1068 -10.75 27.23 -25.38
C MET A 1068 -11.88 26.25 -25.09
N ALA A 1069 -12.66 26.47 -24.02
CA ALA A 1069 -13.88 25.72 -23.76
C ALA A 1069 -14.86 25.81 -24.95
N ARG A 1070 -15.10 27.04 -25.45
CA ARG A 1070 -15.95 27.28 -26.62
C ARG A 1070 -15.46 26.50 -27.84
N THR A 1071 -14.16 26.55 -28.11
CA THR A 1071 -13.55 25.85 -29.26
C THR A 1071 -13.78 24.33 -29.16
N MET A 1072 -13.58 23.75 -27.98
CA MET A 1072 -13.75 22.31 -27.77
C MET A 1072 -15.22 21.88 -27.86
N TYR A 1073 -16.14 22.63 -27.24
CA TYR A 1073 -17.57 22.35 -27.36
C TYR A 1073 -18.09 22.51 -28.80
N THR A 1074 -17.65 23.51 -29.57
CA THR A 1074 -18.05 23.66 -30.97
C THR A 1074 -17.57 22.48 -31.82
N ARG A 1075 -16.34 22.00 -31.60
CA ARG A 1075 -15.82 20.81 -32.29
C ARG A 1075 -16.61 19.56 -31.92
N ALA A 1076 -16.87 19.34 -30.62
CA ALA A 1076 -17.67 18.22 -30.14
C ALA A 1076 -19.10 18.24 -30.70
N LEU A 1077 -19.78 19.40 -30.65
CA LEU A 1077 -21.14 19.60 -31.16
C LEU A 1077 -21.24 19.30 -32.66
N SER A 1078 -20.29 19.79 -33.45
CA SER A 1078 -20.24 19.49 -34.89
C SER A 1078 -20.14 17.99 -35.15
N GLY A 1079 -19.33 17.27 -34.36
CA GLY A 1079 -19.18 15.83 -34.47
C GLY A 1079 -20.42 15.05 -34.03
N TYR A 1080 -20.99 15.36 -32.86
CA TYR A 1080 -22.21 14.71 -32.39
C TYR A 1080 -23.41 14.99 -33.30
N THR A 1081 -23.49 16.19 -33.90
CA THR A 1081 -24.54 16.51 -34.88
C THR A 1081 -24.42 15.65 -36.13
N ALA A 1082 -23.21 15.35 -36.58
CA ALA A 1082 -22.97 14.47 -37.72
C ALA A 1082 -23.30 12.99 -37.42
N VAL A 1083 -23.08 12.53 -36.18
CA VAL A 1083 -23.26 11.12 -35.78
C VAL A 1083 -24.68 10.82 -35.28
N HIS A 1084 -25.25 11.67 -34.43
CA HIS A 1084 -26.56 11.45 -33.77
C HIS A 1084 -27.66 12.40 -34.23
N GLY A 1085 -27.34 13.38 -35.07
CA GLY A 1085 -28.28 14.41 -35.52
C GLY A 1085 -28.42 15.58 -34.54
N ALA A 1086 -28.84 16.74 -35.05
CA ALA A 1086 -28.98 17.99 -34.28
C ALA A 1086 -30.00 17.91 -33.14
N SER A 1087 -30.96 16.98 -33.21
CA SER A 1087 -32.02 16.81 -32.22
C SER A 1087 -31.63 15.93 -31.01
N SER A 1088 -30.42 15.38 -30.98
CA SER A 1088 -29.92 14.57 -29.86
C SER A 1088 -29.82 15.38 -28.59
N ASP A 1089 -30.12 14.78 -27.44
CA ASP A 1089 -30.06 15.46 -26.14
C ASP A 1089 -28.64 15.91 -25.78
N ILE A 1090 -27.62 15.17 -26.26
CA ILE A 1090 -26.20 15.55 -26.12
C ILE A 1090 -25.90 16.86 -26.88
N CYS A 1091 -26.46 17.01 -28.08
CA CYS A 1091 -26.28 18.23 -28.88
C CYS A 1091 -26.95 19.43 -28.21
N LYS A 1092 -28.16 19.25 -27.68
CA LYS A 1092 -28.88 20.30 -26.93
C LYS A 1092 -28.14 20.73 -25.67
N ASP A 1093 -27.56 19.77 -24.94
CA ASP A 1093 -26.76 20.05 -23.74
C ASP A 1093 -25.51 20.87 -24.07
N LEU A 1094 -24.76 20.48 -25.10
CA LEU A 1094 -23.59 21.24 -25.58
C LEU A 1094 -23.96 22.65 -26.09
N GLU A 1095 -25.09 22.80 -26.78
CA GLU A 1095 -25.62 24.11 -27.18
C GLU A 1095 -25.93 24.97 -25.95
N GLY A 1096 -26.56 24.41 -24.92
CA GLY A 1096 -26.84 25.11 -23.66
C GLY A 1096 -25.57 25.56 -22.92
N ARG A 1097 -24.53 24.70 -22.89
CA ARG A 1097 -23.21 25.05 -22.32
C ARG A 1097 -22.55 26.20 -23.10
N LEU A 1098 -22.60 26.16 -24.43
CA LEU A 1098 -22.10 27.24 -25.30
C LEU A 1098 -22.85 28.56 -25.07
N GLN A 1099 -24.17 28.52 -24.88
CA GLN A 1099 -25.00 29.69 -24.58
C GLN A 1099 -24.67 30.31 -23.21
N THR A 1100 -24.45 29.46 -22.20
CA THR A 1100 -24.05 29.89 -20.85
C THR A 1100 -22.70 30.62 -20.87
N LEU A 1101 -21.73 30.13 -21.66
CA LEU A 1101 -20.45 30.79 -21.85
C LEU A 1101 -20.56 32.15 -22.56
N GLN A 1102 -21.58 32.35 -23.43
CA GLN A 1102 -21.84 33.64 -24.09
C GLN A 1102 -22.46 34.67 -23.12
N LEU A 1103 -23.38 34.24 -22.25
CA LEU A 1103 -23.99 35.12 -21.25
C LEU A 1103 -22.98 35.60 -20.21
N ALA A 1104 -22.08 34.73 -19.75
CA ALA A 1104 -21.02 35.09 -18.79
C ALA A 1104 -19.97 36.07 -19.36
N THR A 1105 -19.83 36.17 -20.68
CA THR A 1105 -19.00 37.19 -21.35
C THR A 1105 -19.72 38.52 -21.57
N ALA A 1106 -21.06 38.54 -21.52
CA ALA A 1106 -21.84 39.78 -21.65
C ALA A 1106 -21.87 40.55 -20.31
N GLU A 1107 -22.00 39.87 -19.17
CA GLU A 1107 -22.00 40.50 -17.84
C GLU A 1107 -20.66 41.15 -17.46
N THR A 1108 -19.54 40.68 -18.02
CA THR A 1108 -18.22 41.30 -17.79
C THR A 1108 -17.97 42.55 -18.63
N CYS A 1109 -18.76 42.79 -19.69
CA CYS A 1109 -18.69 44.02 -20.48
C CYS A 1109 -19.44 45.20 -19.83
N ASP A 1110 -20.45 44.96 -18.99
CA ASP A 1110 -21.20 46.04 -18.34
C ASP A 1110 -20.42 46.69 -17.17
N ASP A 1111 -19.58 45.92 -16.47
CA ASP A 1111 -18.69 46.44 -15.41
C ASP A 1111 -17.51 47.27 -15.97
N ALA A 1112 -17.09 47.03 -17.22
CA ALA A 1112 -16.04 47.82 -17.87
C ALA A 1112 -16.48 49.26 -18.20
N SER A 1113 -17.80 49.54 -18.23
CA SER A 1113 -18.32 50.90 -18.48
C SER A 1113 -18.31 51.81 -17.23
N ILE A 1114 -18.13 51.22 -16.05
CA ILE A 1114 -18.15 51.95 -14.76
C ILE A 1114 -16.74 52.44 -14.40
N ASP A 1115 -15.69 51.73 -14.82
CA ASP A 1115 -14.29 52.04 -14.47
C ASP A 1115 -13.68 53.15 -15.36
N ASP A 1116 -14.18 53.34 -16.60
CA ASP A 1116 -13.78 54.46 -17.46
C ASP A 1116 -14.34 55.82 -16.99
N LYS A 1117 -15.46 55.82 -16.24
CA LYS A 1117 -15.96 57.04 -15.57
C LYS A 1117 -15.24 57.37 -14.27
N ALA A 1118 -14.61 56.38 -13.62
CA ALA A 1118 -13.80 56.60 -12.43
C ALA A 1118 -12.41 57.16 -12.77
N ARG A 1119 -11.83 56.76 -13.91
CA ARG A 1119 -10.54 57.28 -14.40
C ARG A 1119 -10.58 58.72 -14.93
N GLU A 1120 -11.72 59.21 -15.41
CA GLU A 1120 -11.87 60.63 -15.77
C GLU A 1120 -12.01 61.57 -14.55
N ALA A 1121 -12.36 61.03 -13.37
CA ALA A 1121 -12.50 61.81 -12.14
C ALA A 1121 -11.18 61.99 -11.35
N GLU A 1122 -10.19 61.10 -11.54
CA GLU A 1122 -8.87 61.23 -10.87
C GLU A 1122 -7.88 62.13 -11.62
N VAL A 1123 -8.08 62.35 -12.92
CA VAL A 1123 -7.23 63.25 -13.73
C VAL A 1123 -7.57 64.74 -13.50
N THR A 1124 -8.74 65.05 -12.92
CA THR A 1124 -9.15 66.42 -12.60
C THR A 1124 -8.61 66.94 -11.27
N PHE A 1125 -8.08 66.09 -10.38
CA PHE A 1125 -7.61 66.50 -9.05
C PHE A 1125 -6.10 66.80 -8.96
N ALA A 1126 -5.31 66.48 -10.00
CA ALA A 1126 -3.86 66.69 -10.02
C ALA A 1126 -3.38 67.98 -10.72
N LYS A 1127 -4.30 68.89 -11.13
CA LYS A 1127 -3.94 70.15 -11.83
C LYS A 1127 -4.11 71.45 -11.01
N ASN A 1128 -4.53 71.40 -9.75
CA ASN A 1128 -4.73 72.60 -8.91
C ASN A 1128 -3.75 72.69 -7.72
N SER A 1129 -2.44 72.64 -7.97
CA SER A 1129 -1.45 73.03 -6.94
C SER A 1129 -0.15 73.63 -7.50
N THR A 1130 -0.24 74.65 -8.35
CA THR A 1130 0.90 75.55 -8.63
C THR A 1130 0.42 76.91 -9.14
N GLN A 1131 0.19 77.85 -8.21
CA GLN A 1131 0.23 79.33 -8.34
C GLN A 1131 -0.31 79.89 -7.02
N GLY A 1132 0.35 80.71 -6.21
CA GLY A 1132 1.70 81.28 -6.18
C GLY A 1132 1.81 82.04 -4.85
N ASN A 1133 3.02 82.45 -4.45
CA ASN A 1133 3.15 83.64 -3.62
C ASN A 1133 4.52 84.29 -3.86
N ASN A 1134 4.49 85.56 -4.26
CA ASN A 1134 5.64 86.35 -4.65
C ASN A 1134 6.24 87.09 -3.44
N GLY A 1135 7.56 87.01 -3.32
CA GLY A 1135 8.45 88.11 -2.92
C GLY A 1135 8.99 88.12 -1.47
N PRO A 1136 10.02 88.94 -1.18
CA PRO A 1136 11.20 89.22 -2.01
C PRO A 1136 12.54 89.37 -1.20
N ILE A 1137 13.67 89.46 -1.94
CA ILE A 1137 15.00 90.07 -1.65
C ILE A 1137 15.95 89.45 -0.58
N GLU A 1138 17.15 89.00 -0.96
CA GLU A 1138 18.47 89.67 -0.69
C GLU A 1138 19.71 88.80 -1.03
N SER A 1139 20.61 89.45 -1.79
CA SER A 1139 22.07 89.33 -1.93
C SER A 1139 22.85 88.18 -1.24
N ILE A 1140 23.56 87.37 -2.03
CA ILE A 1140 25.00 87.43 -2.41
C ILE A 1140 25.28 86.23 -3.32
#